data_AF-A0A1Q7VXE2-F1
#
_entry.id   AF-A0A1Q7VXE2-F1
#
_cell.length_a   1.000
_cell.length_b   1.000
_cell.length_c   1.000
_cell.angle_alpha   90.00
_cell.angle_beta   90.00
_cell.angle_gamma   90.00
#
_symmetry.space_group_name_H-M   'P 1'
#
loop_
_entity.id
_entity.type
_entity.pdbx_description
1 polymer ?
#
loop_
_entity_poly.entity_id
_entity_poly.type
_entity_poly.pdbx_seq_one_letter_code
_entity_poly.pdbx_strand_id
1 'polypeptide(L)'
;EPTAAKIEAQADAMVNSGLARAGFQYVNLDDFYYLCPGPQGPDVDGFGRWVTDTAKFPPDGATDGIQVVANHVHGKGLKFGLYVTPGISKQAVARNTPIEGTPYHAADIATTVVEKNYNCKGMVGIDYSRPGAQEFINSWANLFASWGVDYLKIDGVGLDDIPDIQAWSAALRQTGRPIHLELSNNLNISGAATWKQYSNGWRTSGDIECYSCEPAGSSYPLTVWSRVAGRFNQVADWQPYAGPGGFNDYDSLEVGNGAGTGLTLEERRTHMSLWALGASPLILGTDLTDLDPADLELLKNRDVLAVDQDAIGATRVVNAGGQQVFTKKEPNGDVIVGLFNTTTSAQVVSATPALLGLPAADAYLLFDLWTHLPQETAGPVSATVPAHGVALYRVRPTRLAKFLPPDTTLGVSGLAGGGPAGQPLTATLSFTDNGVQPVQHVRLGLVAPAGWTVTPTSPVRFDTVAAGQTVQGTFQVVPAPPGALFPSDVVTASADYLWYGFIPLRLTSGQTVTGSRPVQPPWKTFSSTASVFAQDGTRLGIQAGGGDVFGATNAYGAIYRPGAFADGTVATVRVTAQANTNATAKAGLMVRNDVTGTAPGFVTLFVTPGHGYQLQWDSDGDGRLDATVSVGTTTYPSWLKLVREGTTYTGFSSTDGSTWTSVGTATVPSAAATQDVGVFETSHNTSVVGQAEFADLTVASSA
;
A
#
# COMPACT_ATOMS: atom_id res chain seq x y z
N GLU A 1 -5.82 19.78 11.25
CA GLU A 1 -4.91 20.35 12.26
C GLU A 1 -5.35 20.02 13.69
N PRO A 2 -4.38 19.71 14.57
CA PRO A 2 -4.62 19.39 15.98
C PRO A 2 -4.90 20.65 16.83
N THR A 3 -5.59 20.44 17.94
CA THR A 3 -5.90 21.44 18.99
C THR A 3 -5.99 20.70 20.32
N ALA A 4 -5.80 21.38 21.45
CA ALA A 4 -5.91 20.77 22.78
C ALA A 4 -7.19 19.92 22.94
N ALA A 5 -8.36 20.52 22.65
CA ALA A 5 -9.65 19.84 22.76
C ALA A 5 -9.76 18.57 21.90
N LYS A 6 -9.16 18.56 20.71
CA LYS A 6 -9.14 17.36 19.84
C LYS A 6 -8.29 16.26 20.45
N ILE A 7 -7.08 16.58 20.92
CA ILE A 7 -6.17 15.58 21.50
C ILE A 7 -6.74 15.01 22.80
N GLU A 8 -7.34 15.85 23.65
CA GLU A 8 -8.05 15.42 24.85
C GLU A 8 -9.22 14.48 24.53
N ALA A 9 -9.98 14.77 23.47
CA ALA A 9 -11.06 13.90 22.99
C ALA A 9 -10.53 12.56 22.46
N GLN A 10 -9.39 12.54 21.75
CA GLN A 10 -8.74 11.29 21.33
C GLN A 10 -8.33 10.43 22.54
N ALA A 11 -7.78 11.04 23.59
CA ALA A 11 -7.40 10.35 24.81
C ALA A 11 -8.63 9.75 25.53
N ASP A 12 -9.72 10.50 25.63
CA ASP A 12 -10.99 10.02 26.18
C ASP A 12 -11.56 8.85 25.36
N ALA A 13 -11.54 8.97 24.03
CA ALA A 13 -12.01 7.93 23.13
C ALA A 13 -11.17 6.64 23.22
N MET A 14 -9.84 6.75 23.38
CA MET A 14 -8.96 5.59 23.59
C MET A 14 -9.34 4.78 24.84
N VAL A 15 -9.71 5.46 25.94
CA VAL A 15 -10.20 4.79 27.15
C VAL A 15 -11.59 4.21 26.95
N ASN A 16 -12.51 5.00 26.40
CA ASN A 16 -13.93 4.64 26.27
C ASN A 16 -14.16 3.47 25.30
N SER A 17 -13.42 3.43 24.19
CA SER A 17 -13.44 2.32 23.22
C SER A 17 -12.87 1.01 23.78
N GLY A 18 -12.10 1.08 24.87
CA GLY A 18 -11.40 -0.05 25.46
C GLY A 18 -10.05 -0.36 24.84
N LEU A 19 -9.55 0.46 23.90
CA LEU A 19 -8.20 0.34 23.35
C LEU A 19 -7.13 0.44 24.44
N ALA A 20 -7.33 1.32 25.43
CA ALA A 20 -6.44 1.40 26.60
C ALA A 20 -6.33 0.06 27.35
N ARG A 21 -7.43 -0.69 27.46
CA ARG A 21 -7.44 -2.04 28.08
C ARG A 21 -6.85 -3.12 27.17
N ALA A 22 -6.72 -2.85 25.88
CA ALA A 22 -6.09 -3.75 24.91
C ALA A 22 -4.56 -3.57 24.85
N GLY A 23 -4.04 -2.40 25.27
CA GLY A 23 -2.59 -2.15 25.38
C GLY A 23 -2.13 -0.81 24.78
N PHE A 24 -3.01 -0.08 24.10
CA PHE A 24 -2.71 1.25 23.56
C PHE A 24 -2.56 2.26 24.70
N GLN A 25 -1.43 2.95 24.76
CA GLN A 25 -1.08 3.74 25.95
C GLN A 25 -0.53 5.13 25.64
N TYR A 26 -0.15 5.44 24.40
CA TYR A 26 0.43 6.73 24.01
C TYR A 26 -0.57 7.53 23.18
N VAL A 27 -0.76 8.80 23.55
CA VAL A 27 -1.46 9.82 22.75
C VAL A 27 -0.40 10.80 22.28
N ASN A 28 0.00 10.67 21.02
CA ASN A 28 1.07 11.46 20.44
C ASN A 28 0.50 12.66 19.68
N LEU A 29 0.92 13.86 20.05
CA LEU A 29 0.68 15.08 19.30
C LEU A 29 1.81 15.25 18.27
N ASP A 30 1.46 15.09 16.99
CA ASP A 30 2.37 15.32 15.87
C ASP A 30 2.53 16.84 15.58
N ASP A 31 2.95 17.24 14.37
CA ASP A 31 3.25 18.63 14.01
C ASP A 31 2.07 19.61 14.24
N PHE A 32 2.34 20.93 14.13
CA PHE A 32 1.39 22.06 14.22
C PHE A 32 0.95 22.53 15.62
N TYR A 33 1.67 22.16 16.69
CA TYR A 33 1.40 22.68 18.04
C TYR A 33 2.05 24.03 18.35
N TYR A 34 2.99 24.48 17.52
CA TYR A 34 3.80 25.68 17.71
C TYR A 34 3.43 26.79 16.72
N LEU A 35 3.86 28.02 17.03
CA LEU A 35 3.68 29.17 16.15
C LEU A 35 4.64 29.13 14.94
N CYS A 36 4.07 29.16 13.74
CA CYS A 36 4.81 29.24 12.48
C CYS A 36 4.52 30.57 11.75
N PRO A 37 5.29 31.64 11.99
CA PRO A 37 5.01 32.96 11.42
C PRO A 37 5.46 33.12 9.96
N GLY A 38 6.15 32.13 9.38
CA GLY A 38 6.59 32.19 7.98
C GLY A 38 7.78 31.25 7.66
N PRO A 39 8.37 31.37 6.46
CA PRO A 39 9.41 30.47 5.96
C PRO A 39 10.75 30.55 6.73
N GLN A 40 10.89 31.53 7.62
CA GLN A 40 12.00 31.66 8.56
C GLN A 40 11.97 30.62 9.69
N GLY A 41 10.94 29.77 9.76
CA GLY A 41 10.83 28.68 10.71
C GLY A 41 10.03 29.02 11.96
N PRO A 42 9.92 28.07 12.90
CA PRO A 42 9.13 28.21 14.12
C PRO A 42 9.53 29.45 14.92
N ASP A 43 8.54 30.13 15.50
CA ASP A 43 8.79 31.20 16.46
C ASP A 43 9.39 30.63 17.75
N VAL A 44 10.19 31.44 18.45
CA VAL A 44 10.99 30.99 19.58
C VAL A 44 10.87 31.87 20.83
N ASP A 45 10.99 31.24 21.98
CA ASP A 45 11.02 31.85 23.29
C ASP A 45 12.35 32.61 23.53
N GLY A 46 12.51 33.17 24.73
CA GLY A 46 13.71 33.90 25.12
C GLY A 46 15.00 33.07 25.11
N PHE A 47 14.90 31.74 25.00
CA PHE A 47 16.04 30.82 24.99
C PHE A 47 16.19 30.07 23.65
N GLY A 48 15.42 30.44 22.63
CA GLY A 48 15.51 29.84 21.29
C GLY A 48 14.72 28.55 21.11
N ARG A 49 13.82 28.20 22.03
CA ARG A 49 12.94 27.02 21.94
C ARG A 49 11.58 27.39 21.33
N TRP A 50 10.91 26.48 20.64
CA TRP A 50 9.67 26.82 19.93
C TRP A 50 8.56 27.26 20.89
N VAL A 51 7.78 28.25 20.47
CA VAL A 51 6.62 28.74 21.24
C VAL A 51 5.36 28.01 20.84
N THR A 52 4.62 27.51 21.83
CA THR A 52 3.30 26.89 21.68
C THR A 52 2.30 27.88 21.04
N ASP A 53 1.50 27.41 20.09
CA ASP A 53 0.36 28.18 19.56
C ASP A 53 -0.78 28.21 20.59
N THR A 54 -0.79 29.27 21.39
CA THR A 54 -1.77 29.47 22.47
C THR A 54 -3.23 29.58 21.99
N ALA A 55 -3.48 29.81 20.69
CA ALA A 55 -4.84 29.79 20.16
C ALA A 55 -5.36 28.34 19.99
N LYS A 56 -4.47 27.40 19.69
CA LYS A 56 -4.79 25.97 19.54
C LYS A 56 -4.62 25.18 20.84
N PHE A 57 -3.64 25.60 21.65
CA PHE A 57 -3.25 24.98 22.92
C PHE A 57 -3.22 26.06 24.01
N PRO A 58 -4.39 26.47 24.52
CA PRO A 58 -4.47 27.55 25.50
C PRO A 58 -3.81 27.15 26.83
N PRO A 59 -3.03 28.04 27.46
CA PRO A 59 -2.46 27.80 28.77
C PRO A 59 -3.52 27.88 29.89
N ASP A 60 -3.23 27.26 31.03
CA ASP A 60 -3.99 27.44 32.27
C ASP A 60 -3.12 28.14 33.32
N GLY A 61 -3.35 29.45 33.49
CA GLY A 61 -2.52 30.30 34.33
C GLY A 61 -1.06 30.31 33.86
N ALA A 62 -0.16 29.75 34.68
CA ALA A 62 1.27 29.63 34.36
C ALA A 62 1.65 28.30 33.69
N THR A 63 0.70 27.37 33.55
CA THR A 63 0.92 26.07 32.92
C THR A 63 0.79 26.20 31.41
N ASP A 64 1.82 25.77 30.68
CA ASP A 64 1.83 25.77 29.22
C ASP A 64 0.70 24.90 28.65
N GLY A 65 0.11 25.28 27.52
CA GLY A 65 -1.01 24.55 26.92
C GLY A 65 -0.68 23.10 26.55
N ILE A 66 0.58 22.79 26.20
CA ILE A 66 1.02 21.41 25.99
C ILE A 66 1.02 20.62 27.30
N GLN A 67 1.46 21.24 28.39
CA GLN A 67 1.41 20.63 29.72
C GLN A 67 -0.03 20.41 30.20
N VAL A 68 -0.97 21.31 29.86
CA VAL A 68 -2.40 21.12 30.15
C VAL A 68 -2.90 19.82 29.50
N VAL A 69 -2.62 19.63 28.21
CA VAL A 69 -3.01 18.42 27.47
C VAL A 69 -2.32 17.17 28.05
N ALA A 70 -1.02 17.25 28.33
CA ALA A 70 -0.27 16.14 28.93
C ALA A 70 -0.88 15.71 30.28
N ASN A 71 -1.22 16.67 31.14
CA ASN A 71 -1.88 16.42 32.42
C ASN A 71 -3.24 15.74 32.25
N HIS A 72 -4.04 16.14 31.25
CA HIS A 72 -5.32 15.45 30.94
C HIS A 72 -5.08 14.00 30.52
N VAL A 73 -4.15 13.77 29.60
CA VAL A 73 -3.78 12.42 29.11
C VAL A 73 -3.31 11.53 30.26
N HIS A 74 -2.43 12.04 31.14
CA HIS A 74 -2.00 11.32 32.34
C HIS A 74 -3.14 11.05 33.32
N GLY A 75 -4.09 11.98 33.44
CA GLY A 75 -5.30 11.82 34.25
C GLY A 75 -6.19 10.64 33.80
N LYS A 76 -6.01 10.16 32.56
CA LYS A 76 -6.67 8.96 32.01
C LYS A 76 -5.84 7.68 32.18
N GLY A 77 -4.65 7.77 32.78
CA GLY A 77 -3.70 6.66 32.89
C GLY A 77 -2.95 6.37 31.59
N LEU A 78 -2.99 7.29 30.63
CA LEU A 78 -2.26 7.21 29.36
C LEU A 78 -0.95 8.00 29.45
N LYS A 79 -0.14 7.96 28.40
CA LYS A 79 1.13 8.66 28.22
C LYS A 79 1.02 9.66 27.07
N PHE A 80 1.73 10.77 27.17
CA PHE A 80 1.67 11.85 26.19
C PHE A 80 2.95 11.95 25.37
N GLY A 81 2.82 12.10 24.05
CA GLY A 81 3.95 12.28 23.15
C GLY A 81 3.94 13.60 22.39
N LEU A 82 5.13 14.06 21.99
CA LEU A 82 5.33 15.31 21.25
C LEU A 82 6.29 15.11 20.07
N TYR A 83 6.33 16.12 19.20
CA TYR A 83 7.08 16.16 17.96
C TYR A 83 8.07 17.33 17.91
N VAL A 84 9.26 17.12 17.34
CA VAL A 84 10.22 18.18 16.93
C VAL A 84 11.00 17.74 15.68
N THR A 85 11.86 18.61 15.16
CA THR A 85 12.79 18.31 14.07
C THR A 85 14.24 18.63 14.50
N PRO A 86 15.28 18.07 13.86
CA PRO A 86 16.67 18.41 14.12
C PRO A 86 16.99 19.91 13.98
N GLY A 87 18.07 20.30 14.65
CA GLY A 87 18.67 21.62 14.52
C GLY A 87 18.02 22.73 15.35
N ILE A 88 18.24 23.97 14.92
CA ILE A 88 17.82 25.21 15.58
C ILE A 88 17.06 26.12 14.61
N SER A 89 16.03 26.81 15.09
CA SER A 89 15.24 27.75 14.28
C SER A 89 16.09 28.93 13.82
N LYS A 90 16.00 29.31 12.54
CA LYS A 90 16.63 30.53 12.01
C LYS A 90 16.16 31.78 12.74
N GLN A 91 14.99 31.76 13.39
CA GLN A 91 14.54 32.86 14.23
C GLN A 91 15.36 32.99 15.51
N ALA A 92 15.73 31.88 16.16
CA ALA A 92 16.63 31.89 17.30
C ALA A 92 17.99 32.47 16.90
N VAL A 93 18.52 32.05 15.74
CA VAL A 93 19.78 32.55 15.18
C VAL A 93 19.70 34.04 14.86
N ALA A 94 18.64 34.49 14.17
CA ALA A 94 18.47 35.88 13.78
C ALA A 94 18.30 36.83 14.97
N ARG A 95 17.58 36.38 16.01
CA ARG A 95 17.44 37.12 17.28
C ARG A 95 18.65 36.93 18.20
N ASN A 96 19.57 36.04 17.83
CA ASN A 96 20.69 35.57 18.62
C ASN A 96 20.29 35.30 20.07
N THR A 97 19.26 34.49 20.28
CA THR A 97 18.73 34.21 21.63
C THR A 97 19.80 33.55 22.52
N PRO A 98 19.86 33.89 23.82
CA PRO A 98 20.75 33.20 24.75
C PRO A 98 20.39 31.71 24.87
N ILE A 99 21.37 30.87 25.14
CA ILE A 99 21.15 29.45 25.47
C ILE A 99 21.02 29.33 26.98
N GLU A 100 19.90 28.78 27.45
CA GLU A 100 19.56 28.67 28.87
C GLU A 100 20.70 28.08 29.71
N GLY A 101 21.08 28.78 30.78
CA GLY A 101 22.12 28.33 31.71
C GLY A 101 23.56 28.51 31.22
N THR A 102 23.80 29.18 30.09
CA THR A 102 25.14 29.36 29.52
C THR A 102 25.43 30.82 29.15
N PRO A 103 26.70 31.19 28.89
CA PRO A 103 27.03 32.49 28.31
C PRO A 103 26.91 32.53 26.76
N TYR A 104 26.53 31.43 26.12
CA TYR A 104 26.47 31.27 24.67
C TYR A 104 25.08 31.61 24.11
N HIS A 105 25.01 31.84 22.80
CA HIS A 105 23.80 32.21 22.08
C HIS A 105 23.59 31.33 20.85
N ALA A 106 22.39 31.37 20.28
CA ALA A 106 22.02 30.57 19.12
C ALA A 106 22.99 30.71 17.93
N ALA A 107 23.52 31.90 17.65
CA ALA A 107 24.48 32.09 16.54
C ALA A 107 25.87 31.50 16.81
N ASP A 108 26.22 31.20 18.08
CA ASP A 108 27.51 30.59 18.44
C ASP A 108 27.58 29.11 18.06
N ILE A 109 26.41 28.45 18.00
CA ILE A 109 26.28 27.00 17.76
C ILE A 109 25.63 26.68 16.40
N ALA A 110 24.99 27.63 15.73
CA ALA A 110 24.30 27.38 14.48
C ALA A 110 25.26 27.19 13.30
N THR A 111 24.93 26.25 12.42
CA THR A 111 25.58 26.05 11.11
C THR A 111 24.79 26.74 10.00
N THR A 112 25.28 26.64 8.77
CA THR A 112 24.56 27.05 7.56
C THR A 112 23.84 25.90 6.86
N VAL A 113 23.97 24.66 7.37
CA VAL A 113 23.30 23.48 6.81
C VAL A 113 21.81 23.61 7.08
N VAL A 114 20.99 23.42 6.05
CA VAL A 114 19.53 23.50 6.18
C VAL A 114 18.99 22.16 6.64
N GLU A 115 18.18 22.19 7.69
CA GLU A 115 17.50 20.99 8.19
C GLU A 115 16.11 20.81 7.60
N LYS A 116 15.67 19.55 7.57
CA LYS A 116 14.32 19.21 7.14
C LYS A 116 13.33 19.60 8.23
N ASN A 117 12.42 20.49 7.87
CA ASN A 117 11.17 20.72 8.58
C ASN A 117 10.07 20.83 7.51
N TYR A 118 9.17 19.86 7.47
CA TYR A 118 8.26 19.69 6.34
C TYR A 118 7.19 20.80 6.26
N ASN A 119 6.70 21.27 7.40
CA ASN A 119 5.60 22.24 7.44
C ASN A 119 6.07 23.68 7.63
N CYS A 120 6.90 23.97 8.64
CA CYS A 120 7.31 25.34 8.95
C CYS A 120 8.66 25.77 8.35
N LYS A 121 9.46 24.83 7.83
CA LYS A 121 10.79 25.09 7.25
C LYS A 121 11.72 25.78 8.26
N GLY A 122 12.73 26.49 7.76
CA GLY A 122 13.49 27.47 8.55
C GLY A 122 14.33 26.92 9.70
N MET A 123 14.70 25.64 9.68
CA MET A 123 15.65 25.05 10.61
C MET A 123 17.06 24.99 9.99
N VAL A 124 18.09 25.12 10.82
CA VAL A 124 19.51 24.92 10.44
C VAL A 124 20.23 24.03 11.44
N GLY A 125 21.28 23.34 10.99
CA GLY A 125 22.00 22.37 11.82
C GLY A 125 22.76 23.03 12.97
N ILE A 126 23.11 22.23 13.98
CA ILE A 126 23.88 22.66 15.16
C ILE A 126 25.31 22.09 15.08
N ASP A 127 26.32 22.92 15.32
CA ASP A 127 27.71 22.51 15.45
C ASP A 127 27.96 22.00 16.87
N TYR A 128 27.79 20.69 17.06
CA TYR A 128 27.98 20.02 18.36
C TYR A 128 29.44 20.03 18.87
N SER A 129 30.40 20.58 18.12
CA SER A 129 31.74 20.85 18.64
C SER A 129 31.82 22.15 19.45
N ARG A 130 30.79 23.00 19.39
CA ARG A 130 30.74 24.29 20.07
C ARG A 130 30.21 24.17 21.50
N PRO A 131 30.79 24.90 22.45
CA PRO A 131 30.23 24.97 23.79
C PRO A 131 28.85 25.64 23.74
N GLY A 132 27.90 25.16 24.54
CA GLY A 132 26.49 25.58 24.50
C GLY A 132 25.59 24.69 23.64
N ALA A 133 26.14 23.91 22.69
CA ALA A 133 25.33 23.08 21.79
C ALA A 133 24.56 21.97 22.53
N GLN A 134 25.24 21.23 23.41
CA GLN A 134 24.58 20.23 24.23
C GLN A 134 23.61 20.86 25.23
N GLU A 135 23.96 22.00 25.83
CA GLU A 135 23.11 22.72 26.77
C GLU A 135 21.83 23.24 26.12
N PHE A 136 21.88 23.62 24.84
CA PHE A 136 20.68 23.98 24.08
C PHE A 136 19.71 22.80 24.00
N ILE A 137 20.17 21.59 23.63
CA ILE A 137 19.32 20.39 23.59
C ILE A 137 18.89 19.96 25.00
N ASN A 138 19.74 20.11 26.01
CA ASN A 138 19.36 19.88 27.41
C ASN A 138 18.20 20.80 27.84
N SER A 139 18.20 22.07 27.43
CA SER A 139 17.13 23.02 27.75
C SER A 139 15.77 22.61 27.16
N TRP A 140 15.78 22.02 25.97
CA TRP A 140 14.60 21.44 25.34
C TRP A 140 14.11 20.18 26.05
N ALA A 141 15.01 19.23 26.32
CA ALA A 141 14.68 18.01 27.03
C ALA A 141 14.11 18.30 28.43
N ASN A 142 14.71 19.25 29.16
CA ASN A 142 14.21 19.68 30.47
C ASN A 142 12.81 20.33 30.37
N LEU A 143 12.56 21.14 29.34
CA LEU A 143 11.24 21.73 29.12
C LEU A 143 10.19 20.63 28.89
N PHE A 144 10.46 19.69 27.99
CA PHE A 144 9.55 18.57 27.70
C PHE A 144 9.32 17.66 28.90
N ALA A 145 10.37 17.37 29.67
CA ALA A 145 10.25 16.64 30.92
C ALA A 145 9.41 17.40 31.96
N SER A 146 9.53 18.73 32.04
CA SER A 146 8.73 19.57 32.93
C SER A 146 7.25 19.59 32.56
N TRP A 147 6.94 19.46 31.27
CA TRP A 147 5.56 19.30 30.77
C TRP A 147 5.00 17.89 30.93
N GLY A 148 5.84 16.92 31.30
CA GLY A 148 5.42 15.53 31.47
C GLY A 148 5.39 14.72 30.17
N VAL A 149 6.10 15.12 29.13
CA VAL A 149 6.21 14.31 27.90
C VAL A 149 6.81 12.92 28.22
N ASP A 150 6.27 11.87 27.61
CA ASP A 150 6.68 10.46 27.76
C ASP A 150 7.25 9.87 26.46
N TYR A 151 7.03 10.55 25.34
CA TYR A 151 7.43 10.12 24.00
C TYR A 151 7.82 11.35 23.16
N LEU A 152 8.94 11.30 22.48
CA LEU A 152 9.43 12.36 21.62
C LEU A 152 9.75 11.79 20.23
N LYS A 153 9.02 12.25 19.21
CA LYS A 153 9.33 12.00 17.80
C LYS A 153 10.21 13.12 17.27
N ILE A 154 11.35 12.75 16.68
CA ILE A 154 12.21 13.67 15.92
C ILE A 154 12.07 13.35 14.44
N ASP A 155 11.52 14.28 13.66
CA ASP A 155 11.23 14.10 12.25
C ASP A 155 12.24 14.80 11.32
N GLY A 156 12.39 14.28 10.10
CA GLY A 156 13.34 14.76 9.11
C GLY A 156 14.75 14.17 9.20
N VAL A 157 14.97 13.20 10.09
CA VAL A 157 16.27 12.59 10.41
C VAL A 157 16.91 11.88 9.21
N GLY A 158 18.19 12.14 8.99
CA GLY A 158 19.09 11.48 8.07
C GLY A 158 20.44 11.11 8.71
N LEU A 159 21.36 10.55 7.92
CA LEU A 159 22.68 10.15 8.42
C LEU A 159 23.51 11.33 8.94
N ASP A 160 23.31 12.52 8.39
CA ASP A 160 24.03 13.71 8.81
C ASP A 160 23.56 14.24 10.18
N ASP A 161 22.38 13.79 10.65
CA ASP A 161 21.79 14.16 11.93
C ASP A 161 22.24 13.28 13.10
N ILE A 162 23.15 12.31 12.89
CA ILE A 162 23.64 11.44 13.97
C ILE A 162 24.13 12.24 15.20
N PRO A 163 24.91 13.32 15.07
CA PRO A 163 25.31 14.14 16.22
C PRO A 163 24.12 14.76 16.97
N ASP A 164 23.06 15.15 16.26
CA ASP A 164 21.84 15.70 16.85
C ASP A 164 21.12 14.64 17.68
N ILE A 165 20.98 13.44 17.13
CA ILE A 165 20.37 12.30 17.83
C ILE A 165 21.19 11.86 19.05
N GLN A 166 22.52 11.93 18.99
CA GLN A 166 23.39 11.70 20.15
C GLN A 166 23.13 12.71 21.26
N ALA A 167 23.00 13.99 20.91
CA ALA A 167 22.73 15.06 21.87
C ALA A 167 21.35 14.92 22.50
N TRP A 168 20.31 14.62 21.72
CA TRP A 168 18.96 14.33 22.24
C TRP A 168 18.94 13.11 23.15
N SER A 169 19.60 12.01 22.75
CA SER A 169 19.71 10.80 23.56
C SER A 169 20.40 11.07 24.91
N ALA A 170 21.42 11.93 24.94
CA ALA A 170 22.08 12.34 26.17
C ALA A 170 21.19 13.27 27.02
N ALA A 171 20.56 14.26 26.40
CA ALA A 171 19.70 15.24 27.04
C ALA A 171 18.47 14.59 27.69
N LEU A 172 17.77 13.69 26.98
CA LEU A 172 16.61 12.97 27.53
C LEU A 172 16.99 12.13 28.76
N ARG A 173 18.13 11.42 28.71
CA ARG A 173 18.64 10.66 29.88
C ARG A 173 18.97 11.57 31.06
N GLN A 174 19.49 12.77 30.82
CA GLN A 174 19.84 13.73 31.87
C GLN A 174 18.60 14.18 32.66
N THR A 175 17.44 14.31 32.03
CA THR A 175 16.21 14.79 32.69
C THR A 175 15.77 13.91 33.87
N GLY A 176 16.17 12.63 33.87
CA GLY A 176 15.71 11.62 34.83
C GLY A 176 14.27 11.14 34.60
N ARG A 177 13.54 11.70 33.63
CA ARG A 177 12.22 11.22 33.21
C ARG A 177 12.39 10.20 32.06
N PRO A 178 11.74 9.03 32.11
CA PRO A 178 11.71 8.12 30.98
C PRO A 178 10.92 8.74 29.82
N ILE A 179 11.61 9.08 28.74
CA ILE A 179 11.01 9.60 27.50
C ILE A 179 11.46 8.69 26.35
N HIS A 180 10.51 8.07 25.65
CA HIS A 180 10.78 7.26 24.46
C HIS A 180 11.25 8.18 23.32
N LEU A 181 12.38 7.88 22.70
CA LEU A 181 12.89 8.62 21.54
C LEU A 181 12.59 7.86 20.25
N GLU A 182 11.74 8.43 19.40
CA GLU A 182 11.39 7.92 18.08
C GLU A 182 12.00 8.78 16.97
N LEU A 183 12.54 8.15 15.94
CA LEU A 183 13.12 8.83 14.79
C LEU A 183 12.24 8.67 13.55
N SER A 184 12.11 9.74 12.76
CA SER A 184 11.29 9.78 11.53
C SER A 184 12.04 10.63 10.47
N ASN A 185 11.86 10.49 9.16
CA ASN A 185 10.79 9.78 8.46
C ASN A 185 11.27 8.53 7.71
N ASN A 186 12.32 8.60 6.90
CA ASN A 186 12.77 7.46 6.10
C ASN A 186 14.24 7.17 6.37
N LEU A 187 14.53 6.47 7.47
CA LEU A 187 15.90 6.27 7.92
C LEU A 187 16.64 5.30 7.00
N ASN A 188 17.92 5.59 6.78
CA ASN A 188 18.79 4.71 6.01
C ASN A 188 19.21 3.50 6.85
N ILE A 189 18.99 2.29 6.33
CA ILE A 189 19.34 1.02 6.98
C ILE A 189 20.84 0.89 7.27
N SER A 190 21.71 1.57 6.52
CA SER A 190 23.15 1.61 6.84
C SER A 190 23.46 2.23 8.19
N GLY A 191 22.56 3.06 8.73
CA GLY A 191 22.63 3.67 10.05
C GLY A 191 21.95 2.86 11.16
N ALA A 192 21.31 1.71 10.87
CA ALA A 192 20.44 1.00 11.81
C ALA A 192 21.10 0.66 13.15
N ALA A 193 22.37 0.25 13.15
CA ALA A 193 23.11 -0.01 14.38
C ALA A 193 23.29 1.26 15.24
N THR A 194 23.51 2.41 14.60
CA THR A 194 23.61 3.72 15.25
C THR A 194 22.26 4.17 15.78
N TRP A 195 21.19 4.03 15.01
CA TRP A 195 19.83 4.36 15.46
C TRP A 195 19.44 3.59 16.70
N LYS A 196 19.69 2.28 16.70
CA LYS A 196 19.47 1.41 17.86
C LYS A 196 20.31 1.79 19.09
N GLN A 197 21.49 2.38 18.89
CA GLN A 197 22.32 2.82 19.99
C GLN A 197 21.74 4.04 20.72
N TYR A 198 21.09 4.95 20.00
CA TYR A 198 20.72 6.27 20.53
C TYR A 198 19.21 6.49 20.70
N SER A 199 18.36 5.67 20.09
CA SER A 199 16.89 5.82 20.08
C SER A 199 16.17 4.54 20.50
N ASN A 200 14.85 4.64 20.71
CA ASN A 200 13.98 3.52 21.06
C ASN A 200 13.19 2.97 19.86
N GLY A 201 13.07 3.74 18.79
CA GLY A 201 12.44 3.33 17.53
C GLY A 201 12.84 4.24 16.37
N TRP A 202 12.68 3.74 15.15
CA TRP A 202 12.94 4.50 13.93
C TRP A 202 12.06 4.07 12.76
N ARG A 203 11.54 5.07 12.03
CA ARG A 203 10.74 4.85 10.84
C ARG A 203 11.59 4.41 9.65
N THR A 204 11.23 3.27 9.04
CA THR A 204 12.04 2.62 8.00
C THR A 204 11.73 3.08 6.57
N SER A 205 10.69 3.90 6.39
CA SER A 205 10.20 4.36 5.09
C SER A 205 9.39 5.64 5.19
N GLY A 206 9.15 6.29 4.06
CA GLY A 206 8.23 7.42 4.00
C GLY A 206 6.79 7.02 4.35
N ASP A 207 5.97 8.05 4.56
CA ASP A 207 4.57 7.98 4.96
C ASP A 207 3.78 6.83 4.31
N ILE A 208 3.05 6.09 5.15
CA ILE A 208 2.14 5.01 4.72
C ILE A 208 0.92 5.59 3.99
N GLU A 209 0.56 6.84 4.27
CA GLU A 209 -0.55 7.56 3.68
C GLU A 209 -0.34 7.79 2.17
N CYS A 210 -1.46 7.90 1.46
CA CYS A 210 -1.50 8.27 0.06
C CYS A 210 -2.14 9.65 -0.12
N TYR A 211 -1.40 10.70 0.20
CA TYR A 211 -1.88 12.08 0.01
C TYR A 211 -2.29 12.39 -1.45
N SER A 212 -1.68 11.71 -2.43
CA SER A 212 -2.06 11.86 -3.84
C SER A 212 -3.34 11.12 -4.24
N CYS A 213 -3.87 10.27 -3.36
CA CYS A 213 -5.12 9.54 -3.56
C CYS A 213 -6.33 10.34 -3.06
N GLU A 214 -6.10 11.39 -2.26
CA GLU A 214 -7.13 12.25 -1.69
C GLU A 214 -7.73 13.19 -2.75
N PRO A 215 -9.05 13.13 -3.03
CA PRO A 215 -9.71 14.14 -3.83
C PRO A 215 -9.79 15.46 -3.06
N ALA A 216 -9.89 16.57 -3.77
CA ALA A 216 -9.92 17.91 -3.18
C ALA A 216 -10.99 18.03 -2.07
N GLY A 217 -10.55 18.32 -0.84
CA GLY A 217 -11.42 18.49 0.33
C GLY A 217 -11.77 17.20 1.09
N SER A 218 -11.17 16.06 0.75
CA SER A 218 -11.27 14.79 1.48
C SER A 218 -9.89 14.37 1.98
N SER A 219 -9.82 13.73 3.15
CA SER A 219 -8.62 13.03 3.65
C SER A 219 -8.69 11.52 3.43
N TYR A 220 -9.57 11.09 2.53
CA TYR A 220 -9.80 9.68 2.20
C TYR A 220 -9.72 9.44 0.69
N PRO A 221 -9.22 8.28 0.23
CA PRO A 221 -8.71 7.20 1.07
C PRO A 221 -7.37 7.55 1.73
N LEU A 222 -7.19 7.15 3.00
CA LEU A 222 -5.95 7.46 3.76
C LEU A 222 -4.73 6.80 3.15
N THR A 223 -4.86 5.55 2.69
CA THR A 223 -3.78 4.79 2.07
C THR A 223 -4.32 3.95 0.91
N VAL A 224 -3.45 3.11 0.33
CA VAL A 224 -3.79 2.15 -0.71
C VAL A 224 -2.97 0.88 -0.51
N TRP A 225 -3.46 -0.26 -1.02
CA TRP A 225 -2.78 -1.55 -0.87
C TRP A 225 -1.29 -1.52 -1.26
N SER A 226 -0.90 -0.77 -2.30
CA SER A 226 0.50 -0.70 -2.74
C SER A 226 1.45 -0.11 -1.69
N ARG A 227 0.96 0.74 -0.78
CA ARG A 227 1.72 1.28 0.36
C ARG A 227 2.01 0.20 1.39
N VAL A 228 0.97 -0.55 1.78
CA VAL A 228 1.07 -1.70 2.71
C VAL A 228 1.91 -2.82 2.11
N ALA A 229 1.65 -3.20 0.85
CA ALA A 229 2.40 -4.23 0.14
C ALA A 229 3.89 -3.90 0.05
N GLY A 230 4.25 -2.62 -0.05
CA GLY A 230 5.63 -2.15 -0.02
C GLY A 230 6.38 -2.45 1.29
N ARG A 231 5.67 -2.69 2.40
CA ARG A 231 6.27 -3.01 3.70
C ARG A 231 6.76 -4.44 3.83
N PHE A 232 6.28 -5.40 3.04
CA PHE A 232 6.74 -6.80 3.11
C PHE A 232 8.26 -6.94 2.96
N ASN A 233 8.87 -6.20 2.04
CA ASN A 233 10.32 -6.21 1.88
C ASN A 233 11.01 -5.48 3.04
N GLN A 234 10.42 -4.38 3.53
CA GLN A 234 10.99 -3.66 4.67
C GLN A 234 11.00 -4.49 5.94
N VAL A 235 9.92 -5.21 6.24
CA VAL A 235 9.88 -6.14 7.39
C VAL A 235 11.00 -7.17 7.27
N ALA A 236 11.18 -7.76 6.09
CA ALA A 236 12.23 -8.75 5.88
C ALA A 236 13.65 -8.15 5.99
N ASP A 237 13.89 -6.99 5.40
CA ASP A 237 15.22 -6.37 5.32
C ASP A 237 15.66 -5.79 6.67
N TRP A 238 14.73 -5.21 7.44
CA TRP A 238 15.00 -4.59 8.74
C TRP A 238 14.89 -5.55 9.92
N GLN A 239 14.41 -6.78 9.72
CA GLN A 239 14.25 -7.80 10.77
C GLN A 239 15.45 -7.94 11.71
N PRO A 240 16.73 -7.91 11.24
CA PRO A 240 17.89 -8.07 12.13
C PRO A 240 18.03 -6.99 13.20
N TYR A 241 17.36 -5.84 13.03
CA TYR A 241 17.43 -4.70 13.94
C TYR A 241 16.24 -4.62 14.91
N ALA A 242 15.16 -5.35 14.65
CA ALA A 242 13.96 -5.39 15.48
C ALA A 242 14.21 -6.07 16.84
N GLY A 243 13.72 -5.46 17.92
CA GLY A 243 13.53 -6.13 19.21
C GLY A 243 13.88 -5.25 20.41
N PRO A 244 14.02 -5.84 21.62
CA PRO A 244 14.32 -5.08 22.82
C PRO A 244 15.55 -4.15 22.63
N GLY A 245 15.37 -2.89 23.01
CA GLY A 245 16.37 -1.83 22.82
C GLY A 245 16.22 -1.02 21.53
N GLY A 246 15.28 -1.36 20.63
CA GLY A 246 14.98 -0.55 19.45
C GLY A 246 14.05 -1.26 18.46
N PHE A 247 12.94 -0.62 18.08
CA PHE A 247 11.95 -1.21 17.18
C PHE A 247 11.93 -0.53 15.81
N ASN A 248 11.67 -1.32 14.77
CA ASN A 248 11.45 -0.78 13.42
C ASN A 248 10.01 -0.24 13.35
N ASP A 249 9.87 1.04 13.04
CA ASP A 249 8.57 1.67 12.79
C ASP A 249 8.25 1.60 11.28
N TYR A 250 7.20 0.85 10.94
CA TYR A 250 6.70 0.75 9.56
C TYR A 250 5.67 1.83 9.22
N ASP A 251 5.53 2.80 10.13
CA ASP A 251 4.58 3.90 10.18
C ASP A 251 3.19 3.48 10.69
N SER A 252 2.26 4.45 10.74
CA SER A 252 0.90 4.29 11.25
C SER A 252 0.17 3.04 10.74
N LEU A 253 -0.55 2.40 11.64
CA LEU A 253 -1.49 1.32 11.35
C LEU A 253 -2.83 1.94 10.89
N GLU A 254 -3.08 1.85 9.59
CA GLU A 254 -4.29 2.34 8.92
C GLU A 254 -5.50 1.41 9.11
N VAL A 255 -5.92 1.26 10.36
CA VAL A 255 -7.09 0.49 10.82
C VAL A 255 -7.89 1.37 11.78
N GLY A 256 -9.20 1.53 11.52
CA GLY A 256 -10.09 2.37 12.34
C GLY A 256 -11.12 3.14 11.53
N ASN A 257 -10.87 3.39 10.24
CA ASN A 257 -11.76 4.16 9.36
C ASN A 257 -12.58 3.29 8.39
N GLY A 258 -12.60 1.97 8.56
CA GLY A 258 -13.32 1.05 7.69
C GLY A 258 -12.91 1.24 6.22
N ALA A 259 -13.88 1.31 5.30
CA ALA A 259 -13.60 1.53 3.88
C ALA A 259 -12.91 2.90 3.58
N GLY A 260 -13.00 3.87 4.50
CA GLY A 260 -12.29 5.14 4.39
C GLY A 260 -10.78 4.98 4.33
N THR A 261 -10.20 3.90 4.87
CA THR A 261 -8.74 3.70 4.80
C THR A 261 -8.22 3.50 3.37
N GLY A 262 -9.08 3.14 2.42
CA GLY A 262 -8.67 2.69 1.08
C GLY A 262 -8.22 1.24 1.03
N LEU A 263 -8.40 0.50 2.12
CA LEU A 263 -8.11 -0.92 2.24
C LEU A 263 -9.40 -1.74 2.36
N THR A 264 -9.37 -2.99 1.92
CA THR A 264 -10.39 -3.99 2.24
C THR A 264 -10.21 -4.52 3.67
N LEU A 265 -11.22 -5.23 4.21
CA LEU A 265 -11.10 -5.87 5.53
C LEU A 265 -9.93 -6.87 5.58
N GLU A 266 -9.73 -7.64 4.50
CA GLU A 266 -8.62 -8.60 4.40
C GLU A 266 -7.27 -7.91 4.36
N GLU A 267 -7.16 -6.79 3.64
CA GLU A 267 -5.94 -5.98 3.61
C GLU A 267 -5.62 -5.34 4.97
N ARG A 268 -6.64 -4.91 5.74
CA ARG A 268 -6.47 -4.41 7.12
C ARG A 268 -5.98 -5.50 8.08
N ARG A 269 -6.48 -6.73 7.96
CA ARG A 269 -5.96 -7.89 8.70
C ARG A 269 -4.51 -8.19 8.34
N THR A 270 -4.18 -8.14 7.05
CA THR A 270 -2.80 -8.31 6.57
C THR A 270 -1.89 -7.22 7.11
N HIS A 271 -2.32 -5.95 7.05
CA HIS A 271 -1.59 -4.81 7.59
C HIS A 271 -1.25 -5.02 9.07
N MET A 272 -2.26 -5.25 9.91
CA MET A 272 -2.07 -5.47 11.35
C MET A 272 -1.20 -6.71 11.65
N SER A 273 -1.38 -7.80 10.91
CA SER A 273 -0.60 -9.03 11.10
C SER A 273 0.86 -8.85 10.74
N LEU A 274 1.16 -8.10 9.66
CA LEU A 274 2.52 -7.83 9.22
C LEU A 274 3.28 -6.95 10.22
N TRP A 275 2.60 -5.93 10.78
CA TRP A 275 3.18 -5.07 11.82
C TRP A 275 3.47 -5.87 13.10
N ALA A 276 2.50 -6.67 13.54
CA ALA A 276 2.67 -7.50 14.74
C ALA A 276 3.80 -8.55 14.58
N LEU A 277 3.93 -9.16 13.40
CA LEU A 277 5.05 -10.05 13.10
C LEU A 277 6.39 -9.31 13.05
N GLY A 278 6.39 -8.05 12.60
CA GLY A 278 7.57 -7.19 12.60
C GLY A 278 7.96 -6.64 13.98
N ALA A 279 7.12 -6.82 15.01
CA ALA A 279 7.24 -6.16 16.31
C ALA A 279 7.35 -4.62 16.16
N SER A 280 6.51 -4.06 15.29
CA SER A 280 6.48 -2.64 15.01
C SER A 280 5.57 -1.91 15.99
N PRO A 281 5.92 -0.68 16.43
CA PRO A 281 4.98 0.13 17.20
C PRO A 281 3.61 0.22 16.53
N LEU A 282 2.55 -0.20 17.23
CA LEU A 282 1.18 -0.10 16.73
C LEU A 282 0.62 1.30 17.01
N ILE A 283 0.99 2.25 16.14
CA ILE A 283 0.56 3.66 16.20
C ILE A 283 -0.69 3.82 15.33
N LEU A 284 -1.79 4.35 15.86
CA LEU A 284 -3.02 4.55 15.10
C LEU A 284 -3.07 5.95 14.50
N GLY A 285 -3.21 6.06 13.17
CA GLY A 285 -3.43 7.32 12.43
C GLY A 285 -4.90 7.75 12.31
N THR A 286 -5.82 7.08 13.03
CA THR A 286 -7.27 7.24 12.89
C THR A 286 -7.88 8.21 13.88
N ASP A 287 -9.04 8.81 13.55
CA ASP A 287 -9.87 9.50 14.52
C ASP A 287 -10.53 8.49 15.46
N LEU A 288 -10.07 8.42 16.71
CA LEU A 288 -10.58 7.49 17.72
C LEU A 288 -12.01 7.84 18.17
N THR A 289 -12.48 9.06 17.89
CA THR A 289 -13.84 9.50 18.21
C THR A 289 -14.88 8.96 17.22
N ASP A 290 -14.44 8.46 16.07
CA ASP A 290 -15.29 7.92 14.99
C ASP A 290 -14.74 6.59 14.45
N LEU A 291 -14.53 5.63 15.35
CA LEU A 291 -14.03 4.30 14.98
C LEU A 291 -15.09 3.44 14.30
N ASP A 292 -14.72 2.87 13.16
CA ASP A 292 -15.48 1.79 12.54
C ASP A 292 -15.58 0.58 13.50
N PRO A 293 -16.79 0.05 13.76
CA PRO A 293 -16.96 -1.04 14.72
C PRO A 293 -16.25 -2.34 14.35
N ALA A 294 -16.12 -2.65 13.05
CA ALA A 294 -15.43 -3.87 12.62
C ALA A 294 -13.92 -3.73 12.83
N ASP A 295 -13.36 -2.55 12.55
CA ASP A 295 -11.95 -2.25 12.78
C ASP A 295 -11.60 -2.20 14.27
N LEU A 296 -12.50 -1.69 15.13
CA LEU A 296 -12.30 -1.73 16.58
C LEU A 296 -12.16 -3.17 17.11
N GLU A 297 -12.88 -4.14 16.55
CA GLU A 297 -12.70 -5.54 16.91
C GLU A 297 -11.34 -6.09 16.44
N LEU A 298 -10.83 -5.66 15.29
CA LEU A 298 -9.46 -6.00 14.86
C LEU A 298 -8.43 -5.46 15.86
N LEU A 299 -8.52 -4.17 16.19
CA LEU A 299 -7.60 -3.47 17.08
C LEU A 299 -7.58 -4.05 18.51
N LYS A 300 -8.66 -4.71 18.95
CA LYS A 300 -8.75 -5.36 20.26
C LYS A 300 -8.40 -6.84 20.25
N ASN A 301 -8.04 -7.42 19.11
CA ASN A 301 -7.73 -8.85 19.04
C ASN A 301 -6.46 -9.16 19.86
N ARG A 302 -6.65 -9.73 21.05
CA ARG A 302 -5.57 -10.02 22.01
C ARG A 302 -4.59 -11.06 21.52
N ASP A 303 -5.02 -12.00 20.67
CA ASP A 303 -4.14 -13.03 20.15
C ASP A 303 -3.16 -12.45 19.13
N VAL A 304 -3.62 -11.54 18.27
CA VAL A 304 -2.76 -10.80 17.32
C VAL A 304 -1.87 -9.80 18.05
N LEU A 305 -2.42 -9.04 19.02
CA LEU A 305 -1.62 -8.12 19.83
C LEU A 305 -0.52 -8.87 20.62
N ALA A 306 -0.79 -10.08 21.12
CA ALA A 306 0.23 -10.87 21.81
C ALA A 306 1.41 -11.25 20.91
N VAL A 307 1.20 -11.37 19.60
CA VAL A 307 2.28 -11.56 18.63
C VAL A 307 3.19 -10.35 18.61
N ASP A 308 2.66 -9.13 18.57
CA ASP A 308 3.46 -7.91 18.63
C ASP A 308 4.23 -7.78 19.97
N GLN A 309 3.53 -8.05 21.06
CA GLN A 309 4.03 -7.84 22.43
C GLN A 309 5.11 -8.83 22.88
N ASP A 310 5.42 -9.86 22.08
CA ASP A 310 6.59 -10.72 22.33
C ASP A 310 7.93 -10.01 22.02
N ALA A 311 7.88 -8.86 21.33
CA ALA A 311 9.01 -8.04 20.91
C ALA A 311 10.04 -8.75 20.00
N ILE A 312 9.61 -9.79 19.27
CA ILE A 312 10.46 -10.57 18.36
C ILE A 312 10.05 -10.28 16.92
N GLY A 313 10.99 -9.78 16.09
CA GLY A 313 10.77 -9.61 14.65
C GLY A 313 10.83 -10.93 13.89
N ALA A 314 9.81 -11.23 13.09
CA ALA A 314 9.68 -12.46 12.32
C ALA A 314 10.53 -12.49 11.05
N THR A 315 11.13 -13.64 10.76
CA THR A 315 11.92 -13.86 9.55
C THR A 315 11.04 -14.30 8.38
N ARG A 316 11.25 -13.70 7.21
CA ARG A 316 10.62 -14.16 5.96
C ARG A 316 11.31 -15.42 5.44
N VAL A 317 10.55 -16.50 5.23
CA VAL A 317 11.05 -17.79 4.73
C VAL A 317 10.53 -18.18 3.34
N VAL A 318 9.47 -17.52 2.85
CA VAL A 318 8.96 -17.67 1.48
C VAL A 318 8.68 -16.29 0.88
N ASN A 319 9.07 -16.09 -0.38
CA ASN A 319 8.74 -14.95 -1.22
C ASN A 319 8.69 -15.42 -2.69
N ALA A 320 7.58 -15.99 -3.13
CA ALA A 320 7.45 -16.56 -4.48
C ALA A 320 5.99 -16.56 -4.96
N GLY A 321 5.75 -16.16 -6.22
CA GLY A 321 4.41 -16.22 -6.82
C GLY A 321 3.34 -15.38 -6.11
N GLY A 322 3.75 -14.34 -5.38
CA GLY A 322 2.89 -13.53 -4.51
C GLY A 322 2.61 -14.14 -3.13
N GLN A 323 3.16 -15.31 -2.82
CA GLN A 323 3.13 -15.88 -1.48
C GLN A 323 4.25 -15.29 -0.64
N GLN A 324 3.93 -14.85 0.58
CA GLN A 324 4.91 -14.49 1.59
C GLN A 324 4.67 -15.32 2.84
N VAL A 325 5.72 -15.88 3.44
CA VAL A 325 5.62 -16.60 4.72
C VAL A 325 6.62 -16.03 5.71
N PHE A 326 6.13 -15.65 6.87
CA PHE A 326 6.94 -15.16 7.99
C PHE A 326 6.80 -16.11 9.18
N THR A 327 7.91 -16.31 9.90
CA THR A 327 7.93 -17.17 11.09
C THR A 327 8.76 -16.53 12.21
N LYS A 328 8.32 -16.73 13.46
CA LYS A 328 9.11 -16.47 14.67
C LYS A 328 8.79 -17.48 15.75
N LYS A 329 9.75 -17.71 16.64
CA LYS A 329 9.59 -18.58 17.80
C LYS A 329 9.39 -17.74 19.05
N GLU A 330 8.27 -17.97 19.73
CA GLU A 330 7.96 -17.32 21.01
C GLU A 330 8.85 -17.91 22.14
N PRO A 331 9.04 -17.17 23.26
CA PRO A 331 9.83 -17.65 24.40
C PRO A 331 9.36 -18.98 25.00
N ASN A 332 8.07 -19.30 24.89
CA ASN A 332 7.49 -20.56 25.36
C ASN A 332 7.80 -21.76 24.43
N GLY A 333 8.37 -21.51 23.25
CA GLY A 333 8.72 -22.51 22.25
C GLY A 333 7.68 -22.72 21.14
N ASP A 334 6.50 -22.11 21.24
CA ASP A 334 5.52 -22.08 20.16
C ASP A 334 6.06 -21.25 18.98
N VAL A 335 5.56 -21.49 17.78
CA VAL A 335 5.99 -20.80 16.56
C VAL A 335 4.82 -20.01 15.97
N ILE A 336 4.98 -18.71 15.78
CA ILE A 336 4.01 -17.89 15.06
C ILE A 336 4.32 -17.95 13.57
N VAL A 337 3.30 -18.21 12.75
CA VAL A 337 3.40 -18.35 11.30
C VAL A 337 2.37 -17.45 10.63
N GLY A 338 2.84 -16.51 9.81
CA GLY A 338 1.99 -15.70 8.94
C GLY A 338 2.09 -16.19 7.49
N LEU A 339 0.98 -16.69 6.94
CA LEU A 339 0.84 -17.10 5.55
C LEU A 339 0.08 -16.00 4.78
N PHE A 340 0.77 -15.27 3.91
CA PHE A 340 0.22 -14.13 3.19
C PHE A 340 0.12 -14.40 1.69
N ASN A 341 -0.89 -13.80 1.08
CA ASN A 341 -1.08 -13.79 -0.36
C ASN A 341 -1.17 -12.34 -0.86
N THR A 342 -0.16 -11.87 -1.59
CA THR A 342 -0.13 -10.50 -2.14
C THR A 342 -0.74 -10.38 -3.54
N THR A 343 -1.34 -11.46 -4.06
CA THR A 343 -2.01 -11.46 -5.37
C THR A 343 -3.50 -11.12 -5.25
N THR A 344 -4.13 -10.85 -6.38
CA THR A 344 -5.54 -10.45 -6.50
C THR A 344 -6.52 -11.63 -6.55
N SER A 345 -6.04 -12.88 -6.42
CA SER A 345 -6.86 -14.09 -6.37
C SER A 345 -6.49 -14.93 -5.16
N ALA A 346 -7.43 -15.65 -4.56
CA ALA A 346 -7.11 -16.47 -3.38
C ALA A 346 -6.17 -17.62 -3.77
N GLN A 347 -5.23 -17.95 -2.90
CA GLN A 347 -4.22 -18.99 -3.11
C GLN A 347 -4.13 -19.93 -1.91
N VAL A 348 -3.72 -21.18 -2.16
CA VAL A 348 -3.23 -22.03 -1.08
C VAL A 348 -1.78 -21.66 -0.81
N VAL A 349 -1.52 -21.13 0.38
CA VAL A 349 -0.17 -20.79 0.86
C VAL A 349 0.24 -21.86 1.86
N SER A 350 1.48 -22.33 1.78
CA SER A 350 1.96 -23.41 2.67
C SER A 350 3.46 -23.33 2.92
N ALA A 351 3.89 -23.87 4.07
CA ALA A 351 5.30 -24.08 4.40
C ALA A 351 5.47 -25.37 5.22
N THR A 352 6.62 -26.05 5.03
CA THR A 352 6.92 -27.26 5.78
C THR A 352 7.27 -26.92 7.23
N PRO A 353 6.97 -27.80 8.20
CA PRO A 353 7.32 -27.54 9.60
C PRO A 353 8.82 -27.27 9.82
N ALA A 354 9.68 -27.98 9.08
CA ALA A 354 11.12 -27.77 9.13
C ALA A 354 11.55 -26.36 8.67
N LEU A 355 10.96 -25.85 7.57
CA LEU A 355 11.23 -24.49 7.08
C LEU A 355 10.77 -23.42 8.10
N LEU A 356 9.69 -23.71 8.83
CA LEU A 356 9.14 -22.81 9.85
C LEU A 356 9.92 -22.83 11.17
N GLY A 357 10.89 -23.73 11.33
CA GLY A 357 11.65 -23.90 12.58
C GLY A 357 10.92 -24.70 13.66
N LEU A 358 9.87 -25.44 13.30
CA LEU A 358 9.16 -26.34 14.21
C LEU A 358 9.98 -27.61 14.47
N PRO A 359 9.99 -28.14 15.71
CA PRO A 359 10.59 -29.44 16.00
C PRO A 359 9.80 -30.55 15.29
N ALA A 360 10.49 -31.64 14.93
CA ALA A 360 9.84 -32.81 14.31
C ALA A 360 8.78 -33.41 15.25
N ALA A 361 7.57 -33.64 14.72
CA ALA A 361 6.44 -34.25 15.41
C ALA A 361 5.51 -34.95 14.41
N ASP A 362 4.68 -35.86 14.91
CA ASP A 362 3.68 -36.56 14.07
C ASP A 362 2.51 -35.64 13.66
N ALA A 363 2.22 -34.61 14.47
CA ALA A 363 1.18 -33.62 14.21
C ALA A 363 1.41 -32.32 15.00
N TYR A 364 0.80 -31.25 14.51
CA TYR A 364 0.87 -29.91 15.10
C TYR A 364 -0.54 -29.36 15.36
N LEU A 365 -0.71 -28.67 16.48
CA LEU A 365 -1.87 -27.80 16.73
C LEU A 365 -1.62 -26.46 16.02
N LEU A 366 -2.58 -26.03 15.23
CA LEU A 366 -2.65 -24.71 14.60
C LEU A 366 -3.75 -23.93 15.32
N PHE A 367 -3.40 -22.88 16.04
CA PHE A 367 -4.38 -21.97 16.62
C PHE A 367 -4.43 -20.69 15.78
N ASP A 368 -5.53 -20.49 15.06
CA ASP A 368 -5.75 -19.30 14.23
C ASP A 368 -6.03 -18.08 15.11
N LEU A 369 -5.19 -17.06 15.01
CA LEU A 369 -5.24 -15.87 15.87
C LEU A 369 -6.34 -14.89 15.47
N TRP A 370 -6.89 -15.00 14.26
CA TRP A 370 -7.99 -14.17 13.79
C TRP A 370 -9.35 -14.81 14.05
N THR A 371 -9.46 -16.14 13.88
CA THR A 371 -10.73 -16.85 14.11
C THR A 371 -10.85 -17.44 15.52
N HIS A 372 -9.76 -17.49 16.27
CA HIS A 372 -9.66 -18.12 17.60
C HIS A 372 -10.01 -19.62 17.59
N LEU A 373 -9.87 -20.28 16.44
CA LEU A 373 -10.22 -21.68 16.27
C LEU A 373 -8.96 -22.55 16.21
N PRO A 374 -8.91 -23.65 16.99
CA PRO A 374 -7.85 -24.63 16.89
C PRO A 374 -8.14 -25.65 15.77
N GLN A 375 -7.09 -26.02 15.05
CA GLN A 375 -7.06 -27.07 14.04
C GLN A 375 -5.79 -27.91 14.19
N GLU A 376 -5.64 -28.97 13.41
CA GLU A 376 -4.43 -29.78 13.42
C GLU A 376 -3.95 -30.15 12.02
N THR A 377 -2.64 -30.33 11.86
CA THR A 377 -2.03 -30.84 10.63
C THR A 377 -1.01 -31.92 10.95
N ALA A 378 -0.97 -32.97 10.13
CA ALA A 378 0.12 -33.94 10.06
C ALA A 378 1.12 -33.62 8.93
N GLY A 379 0.83 -32.59 8.14
CA GLY A 379 1.59 -32.19 6.96
C GLY A 379 2.18 -30.78 7.08
N PRO A 380 2.25 -30.04 5.96
CA PRO A 380 2.58 -28.62 5.97
C PRO A 380 1.62 -27.81 6.84
N VAL A 381 2.09 -26.67 7.34
CA VAL A 381 1.20 -25.60 7.82
C VAL A 381 0.71 -24.87 6.57
N SER A 382 -0.59 -24.88 6.33
CA SER A 382 -1.18 -24.35 5.11
C SER A 382 -2.51 -23.65 5.37
N ALA A 383 -2.92 -22.81 4.44
CA ALA A 383 -4.23 -22.16 4.47
C ALA A 383 -4.70 -21.79 3.06
N THR A 384 -6.01 -21.67 2.91
CA THR A 384 -6.61 -20.99 1.75
C THR A 384 -6.69 -19.50 2.04
N VAL A 385 -5.74 -18.74 1.52
CA VAL A 385 -5.57 -17.31 1.85
C VAL A 385 -6.25 -16.46 0.77
N PRO A 386 -7.23 -15.60 1.13
CA PRO A 386 -7.87 -14.67 0.19
C PRO A 386 -6.88 -13.78 -0.56
N ALA A 387 -7.35 -13.13 -1.63
CA ALA A 387 -6.59 -12.06 -2.28
C ALA A 387 -6.19 -11.00 -1.23
N HIS A 388 -4.91 -10.65 -1.19
CA HIS A 388 -4.32 -9.70 -0.24
C HIS A 388 -4.47 -10.09 1.26
N GLY A 389 -4.93 -11.32 1.54
CA GLY A 389 -5.24 -11.79 2.89
C GLY A 389 -4.07 -12.43 3.62
N VAL A 390 -4.36 -12.87 4.85
CA VAL A 390 -3.42 -13.56 5.75
C VAL A 390 -4.14 -14.68 6.50
N ALA A 391 -3.44 -15.79 6.72
CA ALA A 391 -3.72 -16.71 7.83
C ALA A 391 -2.59 -16.61 8.85
N LEU A 392 -2.92 -16.34 10.11
CA LEU A 392 -1.94 -16.12 11.18
C LEU A 392 -2.15 -17.19 12.27
N TYR A 393 -1.16 -18.05 12.45
CA TYR A 393 -1.24 -19.19 13.36
C TYR A 393 -0.21 -19.11 14.47
N ARG A 394 -0.59 -19.55 15.68
CA ARG A 394 0.35 -20.07 16.69
C ARG A 394 0.40 -21.59 16.58
N VAL A 395 1.59 -22.14 16.35
CA VAL A 395 1.81 -23.54 15.98
C VAL A 395 2.71 -24.23 16.99
N ARG A 396 2.32 -25.45 17.42
CA ARG A 396 3.14 -26.29 18.30
C ARG A 396 2.87 -27.77 18.11
N PRO A 397 3.84 -28.67 18.40
CA PRO A 397 3.58 -30.11 18.43
C PRO A 397 2.39 -30.47 19.33
N THR A 398 1.59 -31.45 18.92
CA THR A 398 0.44 -31.89 19.72
C THR A 398 0.30 -33.40 19.74
N ARG A 399 -0.20 -33.92 20.87
CA ARG A 399 -0.67 -35.32 21.00
C ARG A 399 -2.19 -35.42 20.93
N LEU A 400 -2.87 -34.29 20.79
CA LEU A 400 -4.33 -34.17 20.80
C LEU A 400 -4.93 -34.05 19.40
N ALA A 401 -4.15 -34.26 18.33
CA ALA A 401 -4.58 -34.10 16.94
C ALA A 401 -5.92 -34.80 16.64
N LYS A 402 -6.13 -36.01 17.16
CA LYS A 402 -7.39 -36.75 16.98
C LYS A 402 -8.63 -36.04 17.55
N PHE A 403 -8.49 -35.04 18.41
CA PHE A 403 -9.60 -34.29 19.02
C PHE A 403 -9.74 -32.87 18.45
N LEU A 404 -8.98 -32.54 17.41
CA LEU A 404 -8.98 -31.23 16.77
C LEU A 404 -9.46 -31.37 15.32
N PRO A 405 -10.25 -30.41 14.80
CA PRO A 405 -10.62 -30.40 13.39
C PRO A 405 -9.38 -30.42 12.49
N PRO A 406 -9.38 -31.15 11.37
CA PRO A 406 -8.26 -31.18 10.45
C PRO A 406 -8.10 -29.83 9.73
N ASP A 407 -6.86 -29.39 9.53
CA ASP A 407 -6.55 -28.37 8.54
C ASP A 407 -6.92 -28.90 7.15
N THR A 408 -7.66 -28.10 6.39
CA THR A 408 -8.07 -28.43 5.03
C THR A 408 -7.93 -27.21 4.16
N THR A 409 -7.54 -27.41 2.90
CA THR A 409 -7.34 -26.31 1.94
C THR A 409 -8.17 -26.51 0.69
N LEU A 410 -8.57 -25.39 0.07
CA LEU A 410 -9.36 -25.33 -1.15
C LEU A 410 -8.72 -24.36 -2.13
N GLY A 411 -7.90 -24.90 -3.03
CA GLY A 411 -7.35 -24.16 -4.15
C GLY A 411 -8.38 -24.00 -5.28
N VAL A 412 -8.34 -22.85 -5.95
CA VAL A 412 -9.11 -22.61 -7.17
C VAL A 412 -8.17 -22.13 -8.27
N SER A 413 -8.25 -22.73 -9.45
CA SER A 413 -7.47 -22.33 -10.62
C SER A 413 -8.33 -22.26 -11.87
N GLY A 414 -7.83 -21.59 -12.91
CA GLY A 414 -8.50 -21.45 -14.21
C GLY A 414 -9.56 -20.33 -14.29
N LEU A 415 -9.77 -19.58 -13.21
CA LEU A 415 -10.64 -18.39 -13.17
C LEU A 415 -9.88 -17.06 -13.11
N ALA A 416 -8.58 -17.09 -12.78
CA ALA A 416 -7.76 -15.89 -12.65
C ALA A 416 -7.63 -15.15 -13.99
N GLY A 417 -7.75 -13.81 -13.96
CA GLY A 417 -7.74 -12.96 -15.15
C GLY A 417 -9.04 -12.93 -15.95
N GLY A 418 -10.01 -13.79 -15.59
CA GLY A 418 -11.32 -13.84 -16.20
C GLY A 418 -11.30 -14.23 -17.68
N GLY A 419 -12.27 -13.74 -18.46
CA GLY A 419 -12.29 -14.00 -19.89
C GLY A 419 -13.52 -13.44 -20.60
N PRO A 420 -13.63 -13.71 -21.92
CA PRO A 420 -14.71 -13.18 -22.73
C PRO A 420 -16.06 -13.66 -22.19
N ALA A 421 -16.98 -12.74 -21.95
CA ALA A 421 -18.31 -13.05 -21.47
C ALA A 421 -19.07 -13.92 -22.47
N GLY A 422 -19.87 -14.84 -21.93
CA GLY A 422 -20.53 -15.88 -22.72
C GLY A 422 -19.60 -16.99 -23.22
N GLN A 423 -18.28 -16.88 -23.05
CA GLN A 423 -17.36 -18.00 -23.26
C GLN A 423 -17.16 -18.78 -21.96
N PRO A 424 -17.09 -20.12 -22.02
CA PRO A 424 -16.90 -20.95 -20.85
C PRO A 424 -15.46 -20.86 -20.33
N LEU A 425 -15.31 -20.60 -19.03
CA LEU A 425 -14.06 -20.69 -18.27
C LEU A 425 -14.02 -22.03 -17.52
N THR A 426 -12.87 -22.70 -17.54
CA THR A 426 -12.70 -23.96 -16.80
C THR A 426 -12.13 -23.68 -15.42
N ALA A 427 -12.94 -23.86 -14.38
CA ALA A 427 -12.49 -23.78 -12.99
C ALA A 427 -12.08 -25.17 -12.48
N THR A 428 -10.92 -25.29 -11.86
CA THR A 428 -10.50 -26.50 -11.13
C THR A 428 -10.44 -26.20 -9.64
N LEU A 429 -11.23 -26.92 -8.85
CA LEU A 429 -11.22 -26.86 -7.40
C LEU A 429 -10.37 -28.02 -6.89
N SER A 430 -9.38 -27.73 -6.05
CA SER A 430 -8.50 -28.72 -5.42
C SER A 430 -8.68 -28.69 -3.92
N PHE A 431 -9.20 -29.76 -3.34
CA PHE A 431 -9.39 -29.90 -1.90
C PHE A 431 -8.34 -30.85 -1.33
N THR A 432 -7.65 -30.43 -0.27
CA THR A 432 -6.63 -31.24 0.42
C THR A 432 -7.01 -31.40 1.89
N ASP A 433 -6.90 -32.63 2.38
CA ASP A 433 -6.94 -32.95 3.81
C ASP A 433 -5.51 -32.97 4.36
N ASN A 434 -5.16 -32.01 5.22
CA ASN A 434 -3.83 -31.93 5.83
C ASN A 434 -3.80 -32.55 7.24
N GLY A 435 -4.93 -33.02 7.76
CA GLY A 435 -5.05 -33.57 9.10
C GLY A 435 -4.49 -34.99 9.24
N VAL A 436 -4.62 -35.55 10.45
CA VAL A 436 -4.20 -36.92 10.78
C VAL A 436 -5.22 -37.99 10.37
N GLN A 437 -6.50 -37.63 10.22
CA GLN A 437 -7.58 -38.58 9.96
C GLN A 437 -8.32 -38.24 8.68
N PRO A 438 -8.66 -39.24 7.85
CA PRO A 438 -9.42 -39.01 6.63
C PRO A 438 -10.74 -38.29 6.88
N VAL A 439 -10.99 -37.22 6.12
CA VAL A 439 -12.32 -36.62 6.03
C VAL A 439 -13.24 -37.41 5.09
N GLN A 440 -14.54 -37.32 5.36
CA GLN A 440 -15.56 -38.11 4.65
C GLN A 440 -16.57 -37.23 3.94
N HIS A 441 -17.21 -37.79 2.91
CA HIS A 441 -18.30 -37.17 2.16
C HIS A 441 -17.97 -35.76 1.64
N VAL A 442 -16.76 -35.57 1.12
CA VAL A 442 -16.32 -34.29 0.56
C VAL A 442 -17.14 -33.99 -0.69
N ARG A 443 -17.78 -32.82 -0.69
CA ARG A 443 -18.53 -32.28 -1.83
C ARG A 443 -17.97 -30.93 -2.22
N LEU A 444 -17.43 -30.85 -3.43
CA LEU A 444 -17.00 -29.60 -4.03
C LEU A 444 -18.20 -28.90 -4.68
N GLY A 445 -18.29 -27.59 -4.46
CA GLY A 445 -19.34 -26.75 -5.02
C GLY A 445 -18.75 -25.42 -5.50
N LEU A 446 -19.35 -24.86 -6.54
CA LEU A 446 -18.98 -23.56 -7.08
C LEU A 446 -20.26 -22.77 -7.34
N VAL A 447 -20.36 -21.60 -6.72
CA VAL A 447 -21.53 -20.72 -6.81
C VAL A 447 -21.10 -19.43 -7.50
N ALA A 448 -21.81 -19.06 -8.56
CA ALA A 448 -21.61 -17.80 -9.28
C ALA A 448 -22.81 -16.86 -9.05
N PRO A 449 -22.66 -15.55 -9.29
CA PRO A 449 -23.76 -14.59 -9.18
C PRO A 449 -24.91 -14.86 -10.14
N ALA A 450 -26.04 -14.18 -9.91
CA ALA A 450 -27.22 -14.32 -10.76
C ALA A 450 -26.90 -14.04 -12.24
N GLY A 451 -27.42 -14.88 -13.14
CA GLY A 451 -27.21 -14.78 -14.59
C GLY A 451 -25.99 -15.54 -15.11
N TRP A 452 -25.08 -15.98 -14.24
CA TRP A 452 -23.97 -16.86 -14.61
C TRP A 452 -24.43 -18.32 -14.62
N THR A 453 -23.76 -19.16 -15.41
CA THR A 453 -23.99 -20.63 -15.37
C THR A 453 -22.75 -21.35 -14.87
N VAL A 454 -22.96 -22.35 -14.01
CA VAL A 454 -21.90 -23.21 -13.46
C VAL A 454 -22.31 -24.66 -13.64
N THR A 455 -21.50 -25.43 -14.36
CA THR A 455 -21.78 -26.85 -14.64
C THR A 455 -20.56 -27.70 -14.26
N PRO A 456 -20.69 -28.68 -13.34
CA PRO A 456 -19.60 -29.61 -13.06
C PRO A 456 -19.31 -30.47 -14.30
N THR A 457 -18.03 -30.65 -14.60
CA THR A 457 -17.53 -31.43 -15.75
C THR A 457 -16.72 -32.66 -15.35
N SER A 458 -16.43 -32.83 -14.05
CA SER A 458 -15.86 -34.04 -13.46
C SER A 458 -16.60 -34.42 -12.17
N PRO A 459 -16.28 -35.56 -11.52
CA PRO A 459 -16.80 -35.88 -10.20
C PRO A 459 -16.47 -34.77 -9.18
N VAL A 460 -17.49 -34.39 -8.41
CA VAL A 460 -17.39 -33.36 -7.35
C VAL A 460 -17.77 -33.89 -5.98
N ARG A 461 -17.91 -35.22 -5.84
CA ARG A 461 -18.22 -35.92 -4.60
C ARG A 461 -17.20 -37.03 -4.38
N PHE A 462 -16.66 -37.11 -3.17
CA PHE A 462 -15.65 -38.08 -2.78
C PHE A 462 -16.04 -38.66 -1.42
N ASP A 463 -16.18 -39.99 -1.34
CA ASP A 463 -16.64 -40.64 -0.11
C ASP A 463 -15.64 -40.50 1.03
N THR A 464 -14.35 -40.54 0.70
CA THR A 464 -13.24 -40.36 1.65
C THR A 464 -12.07 -39.70 0.94
N VAL A 465 -11.43 -38.75 1.62
CA VAL A 465 -10.14 -38.17 1.23
C VAL A 465 -9.17 -38.49 2.35
N ALA A 466 -8.09 -39.21 2.03
CA ALA A 466 -7.11 -39.61 3.03
C ALA A 466 -6.25 -38.43 3.49
N ALA A 467 -5.67 -38.54 4.68
CA ALA A 467 -4.67 -37.59 5.19
C ALA A 467 -3.53 -37.39 4.16
N GLY A 468 -3.24 -36.13 3.84
CA GLY A 468 -2.26 -35.72 2.82
C GLY A 468 -2.73 -35.86 1.37
N GLN A 469 -3.97 -36.31 1.12
CA GLN A 469 -4.50 -36.48 -0.23
C GLN A 469 -5.19 -35.20 -0.73
N THR A 470 -4.97 -34.90 -2.01
CA THR A 470 -5.75 -33.90 -2.76
C THR A 470 -6.73 -34.59 -3.70
N VAL A 471 -7.98 -34.10 -3.75
CA VAL A 471 -8.99 -34.44 -4.75
C VAL A 471 -9.38 -33.21 -5.57
N GLN A 472 -9.78 -33.41 -6.81
CA GLN A 472 -10.08 -32.33 -7.73
C GLN A 472 -11.43 -32.48 -8.43
N GLY A 473 -12.16 -31.38 -8.53
CA GLY A 473 -13.39 -31.25 -9.30
C GLY A 473 -13.28 -30.09 -10.29
N THR A 474 -13.73 -30.30 -11.53
CA THR A 474 -13.72 -29.27 -12.57
C THR A 474 -15.13 -28.79 -12.87
N PHE A 475 -15.26 -27.50 -13.19
CA PHE A 475 -16.50 -26.84 -13.54
C PHE A 475 -16.30 -25.98 -14.78
N GLN A 476 -17.32 -25.90 -15.61
CA GLN A 476 -17.44 -24.84 -16.61
C GLN A 476 -18.25 -23.70 -16.02
N VAL A 477 -17.68 -22.50 -16.04
CA VAL A 477 -18.28 -21.25 -15.58
C VAL A 477 -18.48 -20.35 -16.79
N VAL A 478 -19.72 -19.98 -17.09
CA VAL A 478 -20.01 -19.03 -18.17
C VAL A 478 -20.46 -17.71 -17.55
N PRO A 479 -19.65 -16.65 -17.66
CA PRO A 479 -20.03 -15.32 -17.21
C PRO A 479 -21.28 -14.81 -17.92
N ALA A 480 -22.15 -14.11 -17.18
CA ALA A 480 -23.27 -13.41 -17.80
C ALA A 480 -22.76 -12.34 -18.80
N PRO A 481 -23.51 -12.04 -19.87
CA PRO A 481 -23.17 -10.93 -20.75
C PRO A 481 -23.07 -9.61 -19.96
N PRO A 482 -21.97 -8.85 -20.06
CA PRO A 482 -21.68 -7.76 -19.14
C PRO A 482 -22.46 -6.50 -19.51
N GLY A 483 -22.82 -5.69 -18.52
CA GLY A 483 -23.35 -4.33 -18.75
C GLY A 483 -22.28 -3.23 -18.81
N ALA A 484 -21.02 -3.59 -18.54
CA ALA A 484 -19.84 -2.71 -18.51
C ALA A 484 -18.68 -3.35 -19.31
N LEU A 485 -17.58 -2.62 -19.50
CA LEU A 485 -16.41 -3.13 -20.23
C LEU A 485 -15.72 -4.27 -19.47
N PHE A 486 -15.54 -4.13 -18.16
CA PHE A 486 -14.84 -5.08 -17.29
C PHE A 486 -15.59 -5.36 -15.97
N PRO A 487 -16.85 -5.85 -15.97
CA PRO A 487 -17.50 -6.17 -14.71
C PRO A 487 -16.75 -7.29 -14.02
N SER A 488 -16.56 -7.13 -12.72
CA SER A 488 -15.96 -8.14 -11.86
C SER A 488 -17.00 -8.63 -10.88
N ASP A 489 -17.08 -9.95 -10.76
CA ASP A 489 -18.06 -10.66 -9.94
C ASP A 489 -17.31 -11.72 -9.13
N VAL A 490 -17.79 -12.04 -7.93
CA VAL A 490 -17.16 -13.06 -7.09
C VAL A 490 -17.83 -14.41 -7.33
N VAL A 491 -17.05 -15.39 -7.76
CA VAL A 491 -17.42 -16.79 -7.77
C VAL A 491 -16.90 -17.44 -6.49
N THR A 492 -17.79 -18.08 -5.72
CA THR A 492 -17.46 -18.71 -4.44
C THR A 492 -17.31 -20.21 -4.60
N ALA A 493 -16.08 -20.71 -4.47
CA ALA A 493 -15.80 -22.12 -4.31
C ALA A 493 -16.14 -22.56 -2.88
N SER A 494 -16.57 -23.81 -2.74
CA SER A 494 -16.90 -24.41 -1.45
C SER A 494 -16.51 -25.89 -1.42
N ALA A 495 -16.16 -26.36 -0.23
CA ALA A 495 -16.04 -27.77 0.09
C ALA A 495 -16.82 -28.04 1.38
N ASP A 496 -17.89 -28.84 1.28
CA ASP A 496 -18.63 -29.35 2.43
C ASP A 496 -18.14 -30.78 2.71
N TYR A 497 -17.84 -31.11 3.98
CA TYR A 497 -17.32 -32.43 4.35
C TYR A 497 -17.63 -32.78 5.80
N LEU A 498 -17.41 -34.04 6.18
CA LEU A 498 -17.62 -34.55 7.53
C LEU A 498 -16.29 -34.93 8.17
N TRP A 499 -16.03 -34.36 9.36
CA TRP A 499 -15.01 -34.85 10.28
C TRP A 499 -15.62 -35.90 11.21
N TYR A 500 -14.90 -37.00 11.44
CA TYR A 500 -15.41 -38.21 12.12
C TYR A 500 -16.68 -38.82 11.49
N GLY A 501 -17.03 -38.43 10.26
CA GLY A 501 -18.23 -38.92 9.57
C GLY A 501 -19.55 -38.34 10.08
N PHE A 502 -19.54 -37.41 11.04
CA PHE A 502 -20.77 -36.80 11.56
C PHE A 502 -20.66 -35.32 11.93
N ILE A 503 -19.45 -34.73 12.02
CA ILE A 503 -19.27 -33.31 12.32
C ILE A 503 -19.16 -32.55 10.99
N PRO A 504 -20.16 -31.75 10.60
CA PRO A 504 -20.11 -31.02 9.34
C PRO A 504 -19.14 -29.85 9.43
N LEU A 505 -18.26 -29.76 8.44
CA LEU A 505 -17.34 -28.65 8.23
C LEU A 505 -17.49 -28.13 6.81
N ARG A 506 -17.19 -26.83 6.64
CA ARG A 506 -17.28 -26.16 5.36
C ARG A 506 -16.12 -25.19 5.20
N LEU A 507 -15.49 -25.24 4.04
CA LEU A 507 -14.51 -24.26 3.59
C LEU A 507 -15.07 -23.51 2.38
N THR A 508 -14.78 -22.21 2.30
CA THR A 508 -15.14 -21.38 1.15
C THR A 508 -13.98 -20.53 0.70
N SER A 509 -13.88 -20.29 -0.61
CA SER A 509 -12.87 -19.43 -1.22
C SER A 509 -13.51 -18.57 -2.30
N GLY A 510 -13.43 -17.25 -2.14
CA GLY A 510 -13.92 -16.29 -3.13
C GLY A 510 -12.88 -16.06 -4.22
N GLN A 511 -13.31 -16.06 -5.47
CA GLN A 511 -12.49 -15.73 -6.64
C GLN A 511 -13.17 -14.63 -7.43
N THR A 512 -12.50 -13.49 -7.54
CA THR A 512 -12.96 -12.40 -8.41
C THR A 512 -12.71 -12.80 -9.86
N VAL A 513 -13.76 -12.81 -10.65
CA VAL A 513 -13.74 -13.10 -12.09
C VAL A 513 -14.17 -11.86 -12.83
N THR A 514 -13.28 -11.33 -13.66
CA THR A 514 -13.56 -10.18 -14.53
C THR A 514 -14.06 -10.66 -15.88
N GLY A 515 -15.30 -10.35 -16.21
CA GLY A 515 -15.84 -10.56 -17.56
C GLY A 515 -15.38 -9.44 -18.49
N SER A 516 -15.20 -9.74 -19.77
CA SER A 516 -15.03 -8.72 -20.81
C SER A 516 -15.86 -9.05 -22.05
N ARG A 517 -16.35 -8.06 -22.79
CA ARG A 517 -16.94 -8.34 -24.13
C ARG A 517 -15.82 -8.35 -25.17
N PRO A 518 -15.60 -9.44 -25.93
CA PRO A 518 -14.52 -9.47 -26.90
C PRO A 518 -14.70 -8.36 -27.94
N VAL A 519 -13.59 -7.74 -28.32
CA VAL A 519 -13.52 -6.73 -29.38
C VAL A 519 -14.00 -7.35 -30.69
N GLN A 520 -14.87 -6.63 -31.39
CA GLN A 520 -15.51 -7.09 -32.62
C GLN A 520 -14.84 -6.49 -33.86
N PRO A 521 -14.87 -7.20 -35.00
CA PRO A 521 -14.49 -6.62 -36.30
C PRO A 521 -15.22 -5.28 -36.55
N PRO A 522 -14.57 -4.29 -37.19
CA PRO A 522 -13.27 -4.38 -37.88
C PRO A 522 -12.05 -4.18 -36.97
N TRP A 523 -12.24 -4.04 -35.65
CA TRP A 523 -11.15 -3.85 -34.70
C TRP A 523 -10.42 -5.17 -34.41
N LYS A 524 -9.12 -5.08 -34.17
CA LYS A 524 -8.24 -6.16 -33.73
C LYS A 524 -7.56 -5.77 -32.42
N THR A 525 -7.08 -6.76 -31.67
CA THR A 525 -6.33 -6.57 -30.43
C THR A 525 -4.88 -7.00 -30.60
N PHE A 526 -3.96 -6.28 -29.96
CA PHE A 526 -2.55 -6.68 -29.85
C PHE A 526 -2.06 -6.44 -28.42
N SER A 527 -1.16 -7.30 -27.93
CA SER A 527 -0.53 -7.10 -26.64
C SER A 527 0.91 -7.59 -26.66
N SER A 528 1.84 -6.79 -26.13
CA SER A 528 3.20 -7.22 -25.78
C SER A 528 3.34 -7.53 -24.28
N THR A 529 2.27 -7.34 -23.50
CA THR A 529 2.19 -7.63 -22.06
C THR A 529 0.98 -8.51 -21.74
N ALA A 530 0.77 -8.88 -20.48
CA ALA A 530 -0.50 -9.49 -20.08
C ALA A 530 -1.60 -8.42 -20.15
N SER A 531 -2.58 -8.61 -21.05
CA SER A 531 -3.65 -7.63 -21.27
C SER A 531 -5.03 -8.27 -21.46
N VAL A 532 -6.07 -7.55 -21.05
CA VAL A 532 -7.48 -7.89 -21.28
C VAL A 532 -8.13 -6.76 -22.07
N PHE A 533 -8.91 -7.11 -23.09
CA PHE A 533 -9.58 -6.17 -23.97
C PHE A 533 -11.10 -6.29 -23.86
N ALA A 534 -11.79 -5.16 -23.96
CA ALA A 534 -13.24 -5.12 -23.92
C ALA A 534 -13.82 -4.14 -24.97
N GLN A 535 -15.01 -4.46 -25.50
CA GLN A 535 -15.82 -3.55 -26.30
C GLN A 535 -17.30 -3.61 -25.90
N ASP A 536 -17.91 -2.45 -25.69
CA ASP A 536 -19.36 -2.34 -25.51
C ASP A 536 -19.94 -1.16 -26.29
N GLY A 537 -20.58 -1.45 -27.43
CA GLY A 537 -20.99 -0.42 -28.39
C GLY A 537 -19.76 0.32 -28.94
N THR A 538 -19.73 1.65 -28.75
CA THR A 538 -18.60 2.52 -29.10
C THR A 538 -17.54 2.61 -28.01
N ARG A 539 -17.79 2.02 -26.83
CA ARG A 539 -16.84 2.01 -25.73
C ARG A 539 -15.81 0.90 -25.94
N LEU A 540 -14.55 1.20 -25.68
CA LEU A 540 -13.43 0.27 -25.72
C LEU A 540 -12.69 0.33 -24.38
N GLY A 541 -12.20 -0.82 -23.92
CA GLY A 541 -11.45 -0.92 -22.68
C GLY A 541 -10.17 -1.72 -22.89
N ILE A 542 -9.09 -1.27 -22.26
CA ILE A 542 -7.81 -1.99 -22.22
C ILE A 542 -7.37 -2.06 -20.76
N GLN A 543 -7.09 -3.26 -20.27
CA GLN A 543 -6.31 -3.49 -19.06
C GLN A 543 -4.95 -4.05 -19.48
N ALA A 544 -3.84 -3.35 -19.28
CA ALA A 544 -2.50 -3.82 -19.61
C ALA A 544 -1.45 -3.44 -18.55
N GLY A 545 -0.52 -4.36 -18.31
CA GLY A 545 0.76 -4.03 -17.65
C GLY A 545 1.76 -3.45 -18.65
N GLY A 546 2.93 -3.00 -18.18
CA GLY A 546 4.03 -2.65 -19.07
C GLY A 546 5.05 -1.70 -18.47
N GLY A 547 6.30 -1.78 -18.95
CA GLY A 547 7.37 -0.91 -18.49
C GLY A 547 7.29 0.50 -19.07
N ASP A 548 7.12 0.61 -20.40
CA ASP A 548 6.91 1.88 -21.12
C ASP A 548 6.56 1.65 -22.61
N VAL A 549 6.18 2.71 -23.31
CA VAL A 549 6.16 2.83 -24.78
C VAL A 549 7.02 4.05 -25.15
N PHE A 550 8.34 3.89 -25.11
CA PHE A 550 9.31 4.92 -25.50
C PHE A 550 10.71 4.30 -25.67
N GLY A 551 11.52 4.85 -26.59
CA GLY A 551 12.85 4.35 -26.90
C GLY A 551 12.84 2.86 -27.25
N ALA A 552 13.67 2.07 -26.57
CA ALA A 552 13.77 0.63 -26.80
C ALA A 552 12.61 -0.19 -26.19
N THR A 553 11.79 0.41 -25.33
CA THR A 553 10.72 -0.29 -24.60
C THR A 553 9.41 -0.15 -25.35
N ASN A 554 8.72 -1.28 -25.56
CA ASN A 554 7.48 -1.33 -26.34
C ASN A 554 6.44 -2.25 -25.68
N ALA A 555 6.04 -1.90 -24.47
CA ALA A 555 5.20 -2.70 -23.58
C ALA A 555 3.79 -2.09 -23.44
N TYR A 556 2.80 -2.63 -24.16
CA TYR A 556 1.42 -2.11 -24.20
C TYR A 556 0.39 -3.15 -24.63
N GLY A 557 -0.89 -2.84 -24.36
CA GLY A 557 -2.04 -3.42 -25.04
C GLY A 557 -2.67 -2.41 -26.01
N ALA A 558 -3.18 -2.85 -27.15
CA ALA A 558 -3.82 -2.01 -28.16
C ALA A 558 -5.09 -2.63 -28.77
N ILE A 559 -6.06 -1.76 -29.09
CA ILE A 559 -7.22 -2.07 -29.95
C ILE A 559 -7.13 -1.20 -31.20
N TYR A 560 -7.01 -1.80 -32.37
CA TYR A 560 -6.63 -1.09 -33.60
C TYR A 560 -7.34 -1.62 -34.85
N ARG A 561 -7.38 -0.79 -35.89
CA ARG A 561 -7.87 -1.17 -37.21
C ARG A 561 -6.70 -1.17 -38.20
N PRO A 562 -6.42 -2.31 -38.86
CA PRO A 562 -5.30 -2.38 -39.78
C PRO A 562 -5.47 -1.49 -41.02
N GLY A 563 -4.40 -0.80 -41.41
CA GLY A 563 -4.34 -0.02 -42.66
C GLY A 563 -5.41 1.07 -42.82
N ALA A 564 -6.03 1.52 -41.72
CA ALA A 564 -7.14 2.48 -41.76
C ALA A 564 -6.71 3.95 -41.72
N PHE A 565 -5.42 4.23 -41.51
CA PHE A 565 -4.89 5.58 -41.42
C PHE A 565 -4.01 5.89 -42.62
N ALA A 566 -4.49 6.75 -43.52
CA ALA A 566 -3.81 7.14 -44.75
C ALA A 566 -3.62 8.65 -44.79
N ASP A 567 -2.98 9.16 -45.83
CA ASP A 567 -2.91 10.60 -46.07
C ASP A 567 -4.33 11.22 -46.10
N GLY A 568 -4.49 12.38 -45.46
CA GLY A 568 -5.78 13.06 -45.32
C GLY A 568 -6.76 12.29 -44.42
N THR A 569 -6.29 11.62 -43.37
CA THR A 569 -7.17 10.98 -42.36
C THR A 569 -7.03 11.62 -40.99
N VAL A 570 -8.13 11.57 -40.23
CA VAL A 570 -8.26 12.08 -38.87
C VAL A 570 -8.74 10.95 -37.97
N ALA A 571 -8.00 10.71 -36.88
CA ALA A 571 -8.41 9.84 -35.80
C ALA A 571 -8.86 10.70 -34.62
N THR A 572 -9.99 10.37 -34.02
CA THR A 572 -10.48 11.05 -32.81
C THR A 572 -10.96 10.02 -31.81
N VAL A 573 -10.68 10.23 -30.52
CA VAL A 573 -11.16 9.38 -29.44
C VAL A 573 -11.41 10.20 -28.19
N ARG A 574 -12.37 9.77 -27.37
CA ARG A 574 -12.54 10.24 -26.00
C ARG A 574 -11.95 9.22 -25.04
N VAL A 575 -10.88 9.57 -24.33
CA VAL A 575 -10.36 8.83 -23.18
C VAL A 575 -11.24 9.15 -21.97
N THR A 576 -12.09 8.22 -21.55
CA THR A 576 -13.08 8.47 -20.49
C THR A 576 -12.51 8.28 -19.10
N ALA A 577 -11.54 7.37 -18.93
CA ALA A 577 -10.85 7.13 -17.68
C ALA A 577 -9.48 6.47 -17.92
N GLN A 578 -8.54 6.68 -16.99
CA GLN A 578 -7.27 5.96 -16.91
C GLN A 578 -6.88 5.77 -15.44
N ALA A 579 -6.41 4.58 -15.08
CA ALA A 579 -5.84 4.30 -13.77
C ALA A 579 -4.49 5.04 -13.59
N ASN A 580 -4.30 5.68 -12.43
CA ASN A 580 -3.03 6.32 -12.08
C ASN A 580 -2.05 5.30 -11.48
N THR A 581 -1.57 4.38 -12.32
CA THR A 581 -0.55 3.39 -11.92
C THR A 581 0.85 3.99 -11.82
N ASN A 582 1.09 5.09 -12.54
CA ASN A 582 2.30 5.89 -12.53
C ASN A 582 2.00 7.27 -13.16
N ALA A 583 2.72 8.32 -12.76
CA ALA A 583 2.64 9.66 -13.37
C ALA A 583 2.88 9.67 -14.90
N THR A 584 3.60 8.68 -15.44
CA THR A 584 3.91 8.52 -16.87
C THR A 584 3.16 7.36 -17.54
N ALA A 585 2.17 6.75 -16.87
CA ALA A 585 1.27 5.79 -17.51
C ALA A 585 0.57 6.45 -18.70
N LYS A 586 0.30 5.70 -19.78
CA LYS A 586 -0.15 6.28 -21.06
C LYS A 586 -1.45 5.64 -21.52
N ALA A 587 -2.40 6.47 -21.95
CA ALA A 587 -3.62 6.02 -22.63
C ALA A 587 -3.99 6.99 -23.75
N GLY A 588 -4.18 6.49 -24.97
CA GLY A 588 -4.50 7.37 -26.10
C GLY A 588 -4.48 6.71 -27.46
N LEU A 589 -4.28 7.52 -28.50
CA LEU A 589 -4.17 7.08 -29.89
C LEU A 589 -2.77 6.57 -30.21
N MET A 590 -2.72 5.47 -30.96
CA MET A 590 -1.50 4.93 -31.56
C MET A 590 -1.69 4.78 -33.07
N VAL A 591 -0.71 5.23 -33.84
CA VAL A 591 -0.61 5.00 -35.27
C VAL A 591 0.75 4.40 -35.58
N ARG A 592 0.76 3.31 -36.35
CA ARG A 592 1.99 2.59 -36.71
C ARG A 592 1.87 1.88 -38.04
N ASN A 593 2.99 1.66 -38.76
CA ASN A 593 2.96 0.82 -39.97
C ASN A 593 2.44 -0.59 -39.67
N ASP A 594 2.79 -1.13 -38.50
CA ASP A 594 2.25 -2.38 -37.95
C ASP A 594 2.26 -2.29 -36.42
N VAL A 595 1.08 -2.41 -35.79
CA VAL A 595 0.95 -2.34 -34.32
C VAL A 595 1.48 -3.59 -33.62
N THR A 596 1.75 -4.69 -34.32
CA THR A 596 2.03 -6.01 -33.71
C THR A 596 3.50 -6.36 -33.46
N GLY A 597 4.44 -5.44 -33.74
CA GLY A 597 5.88 -5.71 -33.59
C GLY A 597 6.73 -4.44 -33.59
N THR A 598 8.04 -4.59 -33.78
CA THR A 598 8.92 -3.44 -34.04
C THR A 598 8.76 -3.02 -35.49
N ALA A 599 8.05 -1.92 -35.71
CA ALA A 599 7.79 -1.36 -37.03
C ALA A 599 8.07 0.15 -37.04
N PRO A 600 8.62 0.68 -38.15
CA PRO A 600 8.75 2.11 -38.37
C PRO A 600 7.40 2.81 -38.53
N GLY A 601 7.43 4.12 -38.67
CA GLY A 601 6.24 4.92 -38.95
C GLY A 601 5.38 5.07 -37.69
N PHE A 602 5.99 5.41 -36.56
CA PHE A 602 5.36 5.32 -35.25
C PHE A 602 5.05 6.70 -34.66
N VAL A 603 3.80 6.94 -34.28
CA VAL A 603 3.37 8.12 -33.55
C VAL A 603 2.28 7.77 -32.54
N THR A 604 2.32 8.40 -31.37
CA THR A 604 1.31 8.25 -30.32
C THR A 604 0.88 9.62 -29.81
N LEU A 605 -0.41 9.77 -29.53
CA LEU A 605 -1.00 10.94 -28.90
C LEU A 605 -1.81 10.46 -27.71
N PHE A 606 -1.46 10.86 -26.49
CA PHE A 606 -2.01 10.27 -25.29
C PHE A 606 -2.09 11.24 -24.11
N VAL A 607 -2.84 10.82 -23.09
CA VAL A 607 -2.87 11.45 -21.77
C VAL A 607 -2.00 10.68 -20.79
N THR A 608 -1.51 11.40 -19.77
CA THR A 608 -0.80 10.82 -18.62
C THR A 608 -1.38 11.34 -17.31
N PRO A 609 -1.33 10.58 -16.21
CA PRO A 609 -1.80 11.09 -14.92
C PRO A 609 -1.02 12.31 -14.41
N GLY A 610 0.30 12.39 -14.67
CA GLY A 610 1.18 13.41 -14.10
C GLY A 610 1.73 14.47 -15.07
N HIS A 611 1.65 14.27 -16.38
CA HIS A 611 2.36 15.10 -17.37
C HIS A 611 1.48 15.65 -18.50
N GLY A 612 0.16 15.60 -18.35
CA GLY A 612 -0.77 16.18 -19.33
C GLY A 612 -0.88 15.37 -20.62
N TYR A 613 -1.06 16.10 -21.72
CA TYR A 613 -1.20 15.57 -23.08
C TYR A 613 0.16 15.51 -23.77
N GLN A 614 0.50 14.36 -24.34
CA GLN A 614 1.79 14.17 -25.00
C GLN A 614 1.62 13.63 -26.43
N LEU A 615 2.46 14.13 -27.34
CA LEU A 615 2.66 13.59 -28.68
C LEU A 615 4.09 13.07 -28.77
N GLN A 616 4.24 11.80 -29.11
CA GLN A 616 5.55 11.14 -29.28
C GLN A 616 5.64 10.54 -30.67
N TRP A 617 6.83 10.57 -31.26
CA TRP A 617 7.03 10.01 -32.60
C TRP A 617 8.44 9.46 -32.82
N ASP A 618 8.54 8.62 -33.85
CA ASP A 618 9.75 8.09 -34.46
C ASP A 618 10.30 9.13 -35.45
N SER A 619 11.31 9.90 -35.01
CA SER A 619 11.82 11.05 -35.75
C SER A 619 12.89 10.69 -36.80
N ASP A 620 13.56 9.56 -36.66
CA ASP A 620 14.62 9.10 -37.56
C ASP A 620 14.24 7.89 -38.43
N GLY A 621 13.10 7.26 -38.14
CA GLY A 621 12.56 6.14 -38.89
C GLY A 621 13.08 4.76 -38.46
N ASP A 622 13.73 4.64 -37.31
CA ASP A 622 14.25 3.37 -36.78
C ASP A 622 13.18 2.46 -36.15
N GLY A 623 11.96 2.98 -36.00
CA GLY A 623 10.81 2.28 -35.41
C GLY A 623 10.70 2.36 -33.89
N ARG A 624 11.42 3.29 -33.27
CA ARG A 624 11.33 3.65 -31.85
C ARG A 624 10.84 5.09 -31.70
N LEU A 625 10.09 5.35 -30.63
CA LEU A 625 9.74 6.72 -30.27
C LEU A 625 10.96 7.37 -29.60
N ASP A 626 11.40 8.50 -30.12
CA ASP A 626 12.61 9.20 -29.64
C ASP A 626 12.39 10.72 -29.46
N ALA A 627 11.27 11.23 -29.97
CA ALA A 627 10.87 12.62 -29.81
C ALA A 627 9.55 12.74 -29.04
N THR A 628 9.39 13.83 -28.29
CA THR A 628 8.21 14.10 -27.45
C THR A 628 7.95 15.59 -27.34
N VAL A 629 6.68 15.96 -27.36
CA VAL A 629 6.18 17.27 -26.91
C VAL A 629 5.03 17.06 -25.92
N SER A 630 4.85 17.99 -24.99
CA SER A 630 3.86 17.87 -23.92
C SER A 630 3.22 19.22 -23.61
N VAL A 631 1.92 19.22 -23.32
CA VAL A 631 1.17 20.43 -22.96
C VAL A 631 0.12 20.16 -21.89
N GLY A 632 -0.16 21.19 -21.08
CA GLY A 632 -1.31 21.24 -20.19
C GLY A 632 -1.31 20.20 -19.06
N THR A 633 -2.48 20.00 -18.48
CA THR A 633 -2.76 19.02 -17.43
C THR A 633 -3.90 18.13 -17.86
N THR A 634 -3.84 16.84 -17.50
CA THR A 634 -4.84 15.86 -17.91
C THR A 634 -6.13 16.03 -17.13
N THR A 635 -7.26 15.87 -17.82
CA THR A 635 -8.60 15.77 -17.23
C THR A 635 -9.30 14.52 -17.76
N TYR A 636 -10.32 14.02 -17.06
CA TYR A 636 -11.14 12.91 -17.54
C TYR A 636 -12.61 13.30 -17.50
N PRO A 637 -13.38 13.10 -18.59
CA PRO A 637 -12.93 12.63 -19.90
C PRO A 637 -12.01 13.63 -20.64
N SER A 638 -11.16 13.11 -21.53
CA SER A 638 -10.30 13.88 -22.45
C SER A 638 -10.55 13.46 -23.89
N TRP A 639 -10.51 14.40 -24.83
CA TRP A 639 -10.63 14.13 -26.26
C TRP A 639 -9.28 14.32 -26.93
N LEU A 640 -8.90 13.37 -27.77
CA LEU A 640 -7.66 13.38 -28.53
C LEU A 640 -7.99 13.30 -30.02
N LYS A 641 -7.30 14.10 -30.82
CA LYS A 641 -7.45 14.12 -32.28
C LYS A 641 -6.08 14.16 -32.94
N LEU A 642 -5.85 13.24 -33.87
CA LEU A 642 -4.62 13.15 -34.64
C LEU A 642 -4.96 13.28 -36.14
N VAL A 643 -4.36 14.28 -36.80
CA VAL A 643 -4.56 14.58 -38.23
C VAL A 643 -3.29 14.21 -38.98
N ARG A 644 -3.42 13.55 -40.14
CA ARG A 644 -2.29 13.18 -41.00
C ARG A 644 -2.35 13.90 -42.34
N GLU A 645 -1.22 14.53 -42.70
CA GLU A 645 -0.94 15.15 -43.99
C GLU A 645 0.44 14.69 -44.48
N GLY A 646 0.46 13.75 -45.42
CA GLY A 646 1.65 13.04 -45.89
C GLY A 646 2.36 12.27 -44.78
N THR A 647 3.55 12.72 -44.43
CA THR A 647 4.37 12.22 -43.31
C THR A 647 4.25 13.11 -42.06
N THR A 648 3.40 14.13 -42.09
CA THR A 648 3.18 15.07 -40.98
C THR A 648 1.94 14.69 -40.18
N TYR A 649 2.05 14.72 -38.86
CA TYR A 649 0.99 14.38 -37.91
C TYR A 649 0.81 15.53 -36.94
N THR A 650 -0.41 16.06 -36.83
CA THR A 650 -0.73 17.11 -35.86
C THR A 650 -1.69 16.58 -34.80
N GLY A 651 -1.24 16.63 -33.55
CA GLY A 651 -2.01 16.18 -32.39
C GLY A 651 -2.74 17.34 -31.71
N PHE A 652 -3.98 17.09 -31.32
CA PHE A 652 -4.82 18.04 -30.58
C PHE A 652 -5.46 17.36 -29.37
N SER A 653 -5.66 18.12 -28.31
CA SER A 653 -6.43 17.72 -27.13
C SER A 653 -7.62 18.65 -26.90
N SER A 654 -8.62 18.16 -26.16
CA SER A 654 -9.79 18.93 -25.76
C SER A 654 -10.35 18.37 -24.45
N THR A 655 -10.91 19.22 -23.61
CA THR A 655 -11.55 18.87 -22.33
C THR A 655 -13.08 18.89 -22.39
N ASP A 656 -13.65 19.36 -23.51
CA ASP A 656 -15.10 19.51 -23.73
C ASP A 656 -15.58 18.80 -25.01
N GLY A 657 -14.66 18.33 -25.85
CA GLY A 657 -14.93 17.73 -27.16
C GLY A 657 -15.21 18.73 -28.29
N SER A 658 -15.23 20.04 -28.00
CA SER A 658 -15.52 21.10 -28.97
C SER A 658 -14.35 22.06 -29.21
N THR A 659 -13.65 22.45 -28.14
CA THR A 659 -12.54 23.39 -28.18
C THR A 659 -11.23 22.61 -28.19
N TRP A 660 -10.48 22.72 -29.29
CA TRP A 660 -9.25 21.96 -29.51
C TRP A 660 -8.00 22.81 -29.30
N THR A 661 -7.08 22.31 -28.49
CA THR A 661 -5.74 22.88 -28.27
C THR A 661 -4.72 22.01 -29.01
N SER A 662 -3.78 22.65 -29.73
CA SER A 662 -2.68 21.92 -30.37
C SER A 662 -1.72 21.40 -29.30
N VAL A 663 -1.43 20.10 -29.35
CA VAL A 663 -0.38 19.45 -28.54
C VAL A 663 0.97 19.60 -29.25
N GLY A 664 0.97 19.45 -30.58
CA GLY A 664 2.15 19.66 -31.41
C GLY A 664 2.02 19.04 -32.80
N THR A 665 3.06 19.21 -33.59
CA THR A 665 3.20 18.64 -34.94
C THR A 665 4.48 17.80 -35.00
N ALA A 666 4.38 16.60 -35.57
CA ALA A 666 5.44 15.62 -35.73
C ALA A 666 5.63 15.27 -37.21
N THR A 667 6.88 15.08 -37.63
CA THR A 667 7.21 14.53 -38.96
C THR A 667 7.73 13.11 -38.77
N VAL A 668 7.07 12.14 -39.40
CA VAL A 668 7.41 10.71 -39.32
C VAL A 668 7.90 10.24 -40.70
N PRO A 669 9.21 10.27 -40.96
CA PRO A 669 9.76 10.07 -42.32
C PRO A 669 9.50 8.67 -42.88
N SER A 670 9.30 7.69 -42.01
CA SER A 670 9.13 6.28 -42.35
C SER A 670 7.66 5.82 -42.40
N ALA A 671 6.71 6.76 -42.40
CA ALA A 671 5.28 6.46 -42.47
C ALA A 671 4.89 5.80 -43.81
N ALA A 672 4.28 4.62 -43.75
CA ALA A 672 3.76 3.92 -44.91
C ALA A 672 2.50 4.60 -45.50
N ALA A 673 2.16 4.28 -46.75
CA ALA A 673 0.99 4.83 -47.44
C ALA A 673 -0.32 4.63 -46.65
N THR A 674 -0.44 3.48 -45.99
CA THR A 674 -1.49 3.17 -45.03
C THR A 674 -0.87 2.62 -43.75
N GLN A 675 -1.44 2.96 -42.62
CA GLN A 675 -0.99 2.55 -41.30
C GLN A 675 -2.14 2.02 -40.47
N ASP A 676 -1.79 1.22 -39.48
CA ASP A 676 -2.68 0.80 -38.41
C ASP A 676 -2.97 1.97 -37.49
N VAL A 677 -4.19 2.09 -37.01
CA VAL A 677 -4.61 3.13 -36.06
C VAL A 677 -5.57 2.58 -35.02
N GLY A 678 -5.39 3.01 -33.78
CA GLY A 678 -6.19 2.52 -32.67
C GLY A 678 -5.97 3.28 -31.39
N VAL A 679 -6.43 2.67 -30.31
CA VAL A 679 -6.15 3.08 -28.94
C VAL A 679 -5.16 2.11 -28.29
N PHE A 680 -4.36 2.62 -27.35
CA PHE A 680 -3.40 1.82 -26.59
C PHE A 680 -3.37 2.25 -25.13
N GLU A 681 -2.86 1.35 -24.27
CA GLU A 681 -2.59 1.62 -22.86
C GLU A 681 -1.28 0.96 -22.39
N THR A 682 -0.59 1.63 -21.48
CA THR A 682 0.52 1.07 -20.68
C THR A 682 0.54 1.65 -19.27
N SER A 683 0.61 0.75 -18.29
CA SER A 683 0.67 1.11 -16.86
C SER A 683 1.96 1.84 -16.42
N HIS A 684 3.03 1.74 -17.21
CA HIS A 684 4.38 2.17 -16.81
C HIS A 684 4.83 1.57 -15.45
N ASN A 685 4.34 0.37 -15.15
CA ASN A 685 4.69 -0.43 -14.00
C ASN A 685 4.58 -1.91 -14.37
N THR A 686 5.70 -2.64 -14.41
CA THR A 686 5.70 -4.06 -14.78
C THR A 686 5.02 -4.97 -13.77
N SER A 687 4.71 -4.46 -12.57
CA SER A 687 4.07 -5.20 -11.48
C SER A 687 2.61 -4.81 -11.23
N VAL A 688 2.08 -3.82 -11.97
CA VAL A 688 0.70 -3.33 -11.80
C VAL A 688 0.03 -3.26 -13.17
N VAL A 689 -1.20 -3.75 -13.27
CA VAL A 689 -2.02 -3.62 -14.49
C VAL A 689 -2.80 -2.30 -14.40
N GLY A 690 -2.69 -1.45 -15.42
CA GLY A 690 -3.51 -0.25 -15.57
C GLY A 690 -4.82 -0.58 -16.27
N GLN A 691 -5.82 0.31 -16.15
CA GLN A 691 -7.04 0.25 -16.93
C GLN A 691 -7.25 1.59 -17.62
N ALA A 692 -7.51 1.58 -18.92
CA ALA A 692 -7.99 2.74 -19.66
C ALA A 692 -9.29 2.42 -20.38
N GLU A 693 -10.18 3.40 -20.38
CA GLU A 693 -11.46 3.34 -21.07
C GLU A 693 -11.53 4.44 -22.12
N PHE A 694 -12.07 4.07 -23.28
CA PHE A 694 -12.20 4.93 -24.44
C PHE A 694 -13.64 4.87 -24.94
N ALA A 695 -14.09 5.94 -25.58
CA ALA A 695 -15.36 5.98 -26.28
C ALA A 695 -15.21 6.72 -27.60
N ASP A 696 -16.07 6.37 -28.55
CA ASP A 696 -16.30 7.13 -29.77
C ASP A 696 -15.02 7.28 -30.63
N LEU A 697 -14.22 6.20 -30.70
CA LEU A 697 -13.07 6.15 -31.60
C LEU A 697 -13.55 6.18 -33.06
N THR A 698 -13.17 7.24 -33.77
CA THR A 698 -13.49 7.42 -35.20
C THR A 698 -12.22 7.59 -36.02
N VAL A 699 -12.21 7.03 -37.22
CA VAL A 699 -11.18 7.25 -38.25
C VAL A 699 -11.90 7.64 -39.54
N ALA A 700 -11.70 8.87 -40.00
CA ALA A 700 -12.39 9.44 -41.15
C ALA A 700 -11.43 10.23 -42.04
N SER A 701 -11.80 10.46 -43.31
CA SER A 701 -11.07 11.39 -44.16
C SER A 701 -11.22 12.83 -43.65
N SER A 702 -10.14 13.60 -43.63
CA SER A 702 -10.20 15.06 -43.52
C SER A 702 -10.91 15.57 -44.77
N ALA A 703 -12.09 16.16 -44.61
CA ALA A 703 -12.85 16.77 -45.70
C ALA A 703 -12.08 17.95 -46.32
#